data_AF-A0A2N5YRN5-F1
#
_entry.id   AF-A0A2N5YRN5-F1
#
_cell.length_a   1.000
_cell.length_b   1.000
_cell.length_c   1.000
_cell.angle_alpha   90.00
_cell.angle_beta   90.00
_cell.angle_gamma   90.00
#
_symmetry.space_group_name_H-M   'P 1'
#
loop_
_entity.id
_entity.type
_entity.pdbx_description
1 polymer ?
#
loop_
_entity_poly.entity_id
_entity_poly.type
_entity_poly.pdbx_seq_one_letter_code
_entity_poly.pdbx_strand_id
1 'polypeptide(L)'
;MKKDILLTLVVVFGFNMLLAQSQLIAPKDYQNKQDNISFEILTDKSFISPSDYIFYEGFDDCTLPDCWFKTDFECTWQFSNNASDPAWTIPYRGNCYASARDAICVTDMIDIRLATPNIDLSAVDNAVLQFVTYNFSDICEVEVTLDQGTTYTTLLTLENTTLDDGWQIIEVSLDDFVGNDEVRISFTYSQNQDWGYGWAIDDIAVFERPINDVYAAYVTPVIIQAGQNLVPDMAIVNAGSTSEITNLTMELIVKDGFWTEYEGGIWTPSITVDQGDTFEIGLEEWVAPELGSYTATAIVTADNDENPYNDTIRFDIDVVEAFEAYYHDGFHDDLYSFVLPFGDSVNVADYTGSFPYSMEYANGVYYLVANDNKLYTIDVATGILTEVATITGLASFIPTGLAYDWVNDVMYISAVDGGSSETHICTIDLATAVMTEIGVATGADMMISIDFDNLHNLYCISINTDNLYKISTVDASVTSIGYVGQDLAYAQDISYNMATGIMYGCLYGETNGLFKINLEYATTELVVPYANKIGAFAIPYDNILEPKFISFNFDDQIGNSDIDYDAYSVDIVMPNGFAIDNMIADFVLPYSVTATVSAVEQESGVTSNDFSGSVTYLLSVDGGDTQEWTVNVSEEPLVAGSDCDLAIYYGIVGSPSQTDILQAGEEHWYSFTIEEEFQDVVISLCGSNFNTKLDLFTLCDSHYPYRYDDNSCEAYESRIEFNTLTVGDYLVRVSGFAGAYGIYELTIEAAINAEIENTSQIELYPNPTSGYVNIVSKEQLNVQIIDITGKLVDSFIVEENGEFYFDGKAGIYTLILDTENDRFIRKIVVQ
;
A
#
# COMPACT_ATOMS: atom_id res chain seq x y z
N MET A 1 28.39 -24.13 -19.59
CA MET A 1 29.76 -24.31 -20.15
C MET A 1 30.82 -23.34 -19.59
N LYS A 2 30.43 -22.28 -18.86
CA LYS A 2 31.37 -21.37 -18.16
C LYS A 2 31.82 -21.85 -16.76
N LYS A 3 31.05 -22.71 -16.08
CA LYS A 3 31.34 -23.20 -14.71
C LYS A 3 32.50 -24.24 -14.63
N ASP A 4 32.76 -25.04 -15.67
CA ASP A 4 33.78 -26.12 -15.61
C ASP A 4 35.24 -25.69 -15.84
N ILE A 5 35.48 -24.47 -16.35
CA ILE A 5 36.86 -24.02 -16.68
C ILE A 5 37.52 -23.27 -15.51
N LEU A 6 36.75 -22.86 -14.49
CA LEU A 6 37.25 -22.13 -13.32
C LEU A 6 37.74 -23.04 -12.17
N LEU A 7 37.28 -24.30 -12.13
CA LEU A 7 37.51 -25.25 -11.03
C LEU A 7 39.00 -25.62 -10.83
N THR A 8 39.88 -25.34 -11.81
CA THR A 8 41.32 -25.62 -11.70
C THR A 8 42.17 -24.38 -11.44
N LEU A 9 41.63 -23.16 -11.55
CA LEU A 9 42.40 -21.93 -11.37
C LEU A 9 42.26 -21.30 -9.97
N VAL A 10 41.13 -21.50 -9.29
CA VAL A 10 40.84 -20.91 -7.96
C VAL A 10 41.63 -21.59 -6.84
N VAL A 11 42.02 -22.86 -7.03
CA VAL A 11 42.63 -23.70 -5.98
C VAL A 11 44.16 -23.62 -5.90
N VAL A 12 44.85 -23.16 -6.95
CA VAL A 12 46.33 -23.33 -7.05
C VAL A 12 47.13 -22.02 -7.01
N PHE A 13 46.51 -20.86 -7.20
CA PHE A 13 47.19 -19.57 -7.10
C PHE A 13 46.48 -18.66 -6.12
N GLY A 14 47.13 -18.43 -4.97
CA GLY A 14 46.71 -17.43 -4.00
C GLY A 14 46.42 -16.10 -4.69
N PHE A 15 45.27 -15.52 -4.34
CA PHE A 15 44.81 -14.22 -4.78
C PHE A 15 45.95 -13.19 -4.70
N ASN A 16 46.58 -12.92 -5.84
CA ASN A 16 47.45 -11.77 -6.04
C ASN A 16 47.03 -11.12 -7.36
N MET A 17 46.53 -9.89 -7.21
CA MET A 17 46.04 -9.00 -8.25
C MET A 17 47.06 -8.81 -9.38
N LEU A 18 46.56 -8.85 -10.61
CA LEU A 18 47.12 -8.02 -11.69
C LEU A 18 45.96 -7.19 -12.25
N LEU A 19 46.04 -5.88 -12.04
CA LEU A 19 45.16 -4.85 -12.60
C LEU A 19 44.95 -5.09 -14.10
N ALA A 20 43.77 -5.57 -14.48
CA ALA A 20 43.27 -5.46 -15.83
C ALA A 20 42.36 -4.22 -15.89
N GLN A 21 42.92 -3.09 -16.31
CA GLN A 21 42.14 -1.96 -16.80
C GLN A 21 41.31 -2.45 -17.99
N SER A 22 40.02 -2.68 -17.78
CA SER A 22 39.06 -2.61 -18.87
C SER A 22 38.38 -1.25 -18.78
N GLN A 23 38.62 -0.41 -19.79
CA GLN A 23 37.79 0.77 -20.01
C GLN A 23 36.40 0.26 -20.36
N LEU A 24 35.49 0.29 -19.40
CA LEU A 24 34.06 0.17 -19.68
C LEU A 24 33.52 1.57 -19.97
N ILE A 25 33.02 1.68 -21.20
CA ILE A 25 32.18 2.76 -21.67
C ILE A 25 30.99 2.83 -20.70
N ALA A 26 30.76 4.00 -20.10
CA ALA A 26 29.56 4.24 -19.30
C ALA A 26 28.32 3.90 -20.15
N PRO A 27 27.41 3.04 -19.67
CA PRO A 27 26.07 3.04 -20.20
C PRO A 27 25.47 4.40 -19.84
N LYS A 28 25.16 5.19 -20.87
CA LYS A 28 24.08 6.16 -20.75
C LYS A 28 22.79 5.36 -20.62
N ASP A 29 21.90 5.89 -19.78
CA ASP A 29 20.52 5.44 -19.57
C ASP A 29 20.37 4.25 -18.61
N TYR A 30 20.58 4.54 -17.33
CA TYR A 30 19.91 3.86 -16.20
C TYR A 30 19.45 4.95 -15.22
N GLN A 31 18.39 5.65 -15.63
CA GLN A 31 17.45 6.29 -14.72
C GLN A 31 16.17 5.46 -14.84
N ASN A 32 15.53 5.18 -13.71
CA ASN A 32 14.30 4.41 -13.53
C ASN A 32 14.49 2.89 -13.49
N LYS A 33 14.76 2.39 -12.28
CA LYS A 33 14.36 1.05 -11.81
C LYS A 33 14.44 1.05 -10.28
N GLN A 34 13.45 1.72 -9.69
CA GLN A 34 13.09 1.63 -8.28
C GLN A 34 11.80 0.80 -8.15
N ASP A 35 11.66 -0.24 -8.98
CA ASP A 35 10.46 -1.09 -9.02
C ASP A 35 10.57 -2.20 -7.97
N ASN A 36 10.32 -1.82 -6.72
CA ASN A 36 9.84 -2.72 -5.67
C ASN A 36 8.65 -2.06 -4.96
N ILE A 37 7.71 -1.57 -5.78
CA ILE A 37 6.33 -1.39 -5.36
C ILE A 37 5.69 -2.77 -5.56
N SER A 38 5.01 -3.25 -4.53
CA SER A 38 4.15 -4.43 -4.60
C SER A 38 3.45 -4.51 -5.96
N PHE A 39 3.64 -5.63 -6.66
CA PHE A 39 2.89 -6.04 -7.85
C PHE A 39 1.41 -6.31 -7.49
N GLU A 40 0.76 -5.42 -6.75
CA GLU A 40 -0.67 -5.28 -6.81
C GLU A 40 -0.98 -4.68 -8.17
N ILE A 41 -1.42 -5.56 -9.07
CA ILE A 41 -2.49 -5.21 -10.01
C ILE A 41 -1.98 -4.17 -11.05
N LEU A 42 -1.20 -4.66 -12.03
CA LEU A 42 -1.13 -4.10 -13.39
C LEU A 42 -2.49 -4.23 -14.15
N THR A 43 -3.60 -4.32 -13.40
CA THR A 43 -4.96 -4.40 -13.89
C THR A 43 -5.67 -3.09 -13.51
N ASP A 44 -6.40 -2.50 -14.44
CA ASP A 44 -7.24 -1.29 -14.30
C ASP A 44 -6.66 0.13 -14.48
N LYS A 45 -5.39 0.47 -14.15
CA LYS A 45 -5.01 1.92 -14.12
C LYS A 45 -4.77 2.61 -15.47
N SER A 46 -4.44 1.88 -16.53
CA SER A 46 -4.29 2.44 -17.89
C SER A 46 -5.56 2.30 -18.74
N PHE A 47 -6.61 1.73 -18.17
CA PHE A 47 -7.84 1.43 -18.87
C PHE A 47 -8.81 2.61 -18.74
N ILE A 48 -9.33 3.07 -19.87
CA ILE A 48 -10.47 4.00 -19.87
C ILE A 48 -11.67 3.29 -19.25
N SER A 49 -12.57 4.05 -18.61
CA SER A 49 -13.85 3.55 -18.12
C SER A 49 -14.52 2.55 -19.09
N PRO A 50 -15.01 1.39 -18.60
CA PRO A 50 -15.68 0.41 -19.44
C PRO A 50 -16.90 0.93 -20.23
N SER A 51 -17.45 2.09 -19.86
CA SER A 51 -18.52 2.77 -20.60
C SER A 51 -18.09 3.35 -21.95
N ASP A 52 -16.78 3.57 -22.14
CA ASP A 52 -16.24 4.36 -23.25
C ASP A 52 -15.50 3.49 -24.28
N TYR A 53 -15.46 2.17 -24.07
CA TYR A 53 -14.98 1.23 -25.07
C TYR A 53 -15.93 1.18 -26.27
N ILE A 54 -15.35 1.37 -27.46
CA ILE A 54 -15.98 1.03 -28.73
C ILE A 54 -16.07 -0.50 -28.86
N PHE A 55 -15.04 -1.20 -28.37
CA PHE A 55 -14.96 -2.66 -28.35
C PHE A 55 -14.13 -3.11 -27.15
N TYR A 56 -14.54 -4.19 -26.48
CA TYR A 56 -13.76 -4.82 -25.42
C TYR A 56 -13.95 -6.34 -25.43
N GLU A 57 -12.87 -7.07 -25.20
CA GLU A 57 -12.86 -8.51 -24.99
C GLU A 57 -11.72 -8.93 -24.05
N GLY A 58 -12.08 -9.52 -22.91
CA GLY A 58 -11.15 -10.04 -21.89
C GLY A 58 -11.10 -11.57 -21.80
N PHE A 59 -11.74 -12.31 -22.72
CA PHE A 59 -11.72 -13.78 -22.80
C PHE A 59 -12.12 -14.56 -21.53
N ASP A 60 -12.83 -13.94 -20.60
CA ASP A 60 -13.17 -14.49 -19.28
C ASP A 60 -13.93 -15.83 -19.34
N ASP A 61 -14.66 -16.08 -20.43
CA ASP A 61 -15.40 -17.31 -20.67
C ASP A 61 -14.50 -18.51 -21.08
N CYS A 62 -13.19 -18.30 -21.23
CA CYS A 62 -12.21 -19.31 -21.61
C CYS A 62 -12.56 -20.03 -22.93
N THR A 63 -13.26 -19.35 -23.83
CA THR A 63 -13.69 -19.88 -25.13
C THR A 63 -13.52 -18.81 -26.21
N LEU A 64 -13.58 -19.22 -27.48
CA LEU A 64 -13.56 -18.25 -28.59
C LEU A 64 -14.86 -17.43 -28.53
N PRO A 65 -14.78 -16.10 -28.40
CA PRO A 65 -15.99 -15.28 -28.29
C PRO A 65 -16.79 -15.27 -29.59
N ASP A 66 -18.08 -14.95 -29.49
CA ASP A 66 -18.96 -14.93 -30.63
C ASP A 66 -18.47 -13.95 -31.71
N CYS A 67 -18.65 -14.32 -32.97
CA CYS A 67 -18.23 -13.53 -34.15
C CYS A 67 -16.73 -13.29 -34.33
N TRP A 68 -15.86 -13.77 -33.43
CA TRP A 68 -14.43 -13.78 -33.66
C TRP A 68 -14.03 -14.80 -34.73
N PHE A 69 -12.99 -14.47 -35.48
CA PHE A 69 -12.38 -15.38 -36.43
C PHE A 69 -11.11 -15.98 -35.82
N LYS A 70 -10.95 -17.29 -35.96
CA LYS A 70 -9.70 -17.98 -35.66
C LYS A 70 -9.33 -18.90 -36.82
N THR A 71 -8.05 -18.98 -37.17
CA THR A 71 -7.56 -19.96 -38.16
C THR A 71 -7.91 -21.39 -37.72
N ASP A 72 -8.62 -22.14 -38.57
CA ASP A 72 -8.99 -23.55 -38.35
C ASP A 72 -7.81 -24.46 -38.72
N PHE A 73 -6.85 -24.59 -37.79
CA PHE A 73 -5.64 -25.40 -37.90
C PHE A 73 -5.51 -26.33 -36.68
N GLU A 74 -4.80 -27.46 -36.82
CA GLU A 74 -4.69 -28.50 -35.77
C GLU A 74 -4.07 -27.94 -34.46
N CYS A 75 -3.23 -26.91 -34.58
CA CYS A 75 -2.74 -26.10 -33.46
C CYS A 75 -2.97 -24.62 -33.78
N THR A 76 -3.77 -23.94 -32.98
CA THR A 76 -4.18 -22.55 -33.21
C THR A 76 -4.42 -21.89 -31.85
N TRP A 77 -4.86 -20.62 -31.82
CA TRP A 77 -5.16 -19.91 -30.58
C TRP A 77 -6.06 -20.71 -29.63
N GLN A 78 -5.74 -20.70 -28.35
CA GLN A 78 -6.45 -21.42 -27.28
C GLN A 78 -6.83 -20.45 -26.18
N PHE A 79 -7.84 -20.81 -25.39
CA PHE A 79 -8.41 -19.94 -24.37
C PHE A 79 -8.40 -20.70 -23.05
N SER A 80 -7.69 -20.17 -22.06
CA SER A 80 -7.56 -20.81 -20.74
C SER A 80 -6.96 -19.85 -19.72
N ASN A 81 -7.19 -20.13 -18.44
CA ASN A 81 -6.55 -19.42 -17.32
C ASN A 81 -5.18 -19.99 -16.93
N ASN A 82 -4.75 -21.07 -17.60
CA ASN A 82 -3.44 -21.66 -17.41
C ASN A 82 -3.00 -22.39 -18.69
N ALA A 83 -2.29 -21.66 -19.54
CA ALA A 83 -1.69 -22.17 -20.75
C ALA A 83 -0.18 -22.48 -20.60
N SER A 84 0.37 -22.36 -19.39
CA SER A 84 1.78 -22.63 -19.10
C SER A 84 2.15 -24.09 -19.35
N ASP A 85 3.37 -24.31 -19.83
CA ASP A 85 3.97 -25.63 -20.04
C ASP A 85 5.48 -25.64 -19.67
N PRO A 86 6.15 -26.81 -19.62
CA PRO A 86 7.54 -26.89 -19.20
C PRO A 86 8.54 -26.13 -20.09
N ALA A 87 8.14 -25.72 -21.29
CA ALA A 87 8.94 -24.94 -22.22
C ALA A 87 8.58 -23.44 -22.14
N TRP A 88 7.32 -23.08 -21.86
CA TRP A 88 6.88 -21.69 -21.69
C TRP A 88 6.04 -21.50 -20.43
N THR A 89 6.59 -20.83 -19.42
CA THR A 89 5.83 -20.48 -18.21
C THR A 89 5.20 -19.10 -18.38
N ILE A 90 3.88 -19.05 -18.41
CA ILE A 90 3.12 -17.79 -18.46
C ILE A 90 2.80 -17.37 -17.02
N PRO A 91 3.09 -16.11 -16.63
CA PRO A 91 2.72 -15.59 -15.31
C PRO A 91 1.21 -15.71 -15.06
N TYR A 92 0.84 -16.08 -13.83
CA TYR A 92 -0.56 -16.22 -13.45
C TYR A 92 -1.27 -14.86 -13.41
N ARG A 93 -2.42 -14.74 -14.07
CA ARG A 93 -3.20 -13.50 -14.21
C ARG A 93 -4.54 -13.50 -13.48
N GLY A 94 -4.96 -14.63 -12.91
CA GLY A 94 -6.26 -14.75 -12.22
C GLY A 94 -7.46 -15.04 -13.12
N ASN A 95 -7.43 -14.63 -14.40
CA ASN A 95 -8.53 -14.81 -15.38
C ASN A 95 -8.09 -15.63 -16.62
N CYS A 96 -8.99 -15.78 -17.60
CA CYS A 96 -8.76 -16.53 -18.84
C CYS A 96 -8.26 -15.63 -19.96
N TYR A 97 -7.29 -16.11 -20.75
CA TYR A 97 -6.66 -15.34 -21.83
C TYR A 97 -6.54 -16.18 -23.11
N ALA A 98 -6.27 -15.51 -24.24
CA ALA A 98 -5.99 -16.16 -25.52
C ALA A 98 -4.50 -16.45 -25.67
N SER A 99 -4.11 -17.63 -26.17
CA SER A 99 -2.70 -17.99 -26.38
C SER A 99 -2.44 -18.84 -27.62
N ALA A 100 -1.37 -18.53 -28.34
CA ALA A 100 -0.75 -19.32 -29.39
C ALA A 100 0.49 -20.01 -28.83
N ARG A 101 0.50 -21.35 -28.81
CA ARG A 101 1.56 -22.15 -28.15
C ARG A 101 2.26 -23.08 -29.12
N ASP A 102 3.49 -22.74 -29.47
CA ASP A 102 4.30 -23.52 -30.42
C ASP A 102 4.81 -24.84 -29.84
N ALA A 103 5.28 -24.84 -28.58
CA ALA A 103 5.93 -25.99 -27.95
C ALA A 103 5.05 -27.25 -27.82
N ILE A 104 3.73 -27.11 -27.90
CA ILE A 104 2.77 -28.21 -27.82
C ILE A 104 2.27 -28.68 -29.19
N CYS A 105 2.69 -28.03 -30.28
CA CYS A 105 2.29 -28.40 -31.62
C CYS A 105 3.26 -29.39 -32.29
N VAL A 106 2.70 -30.32 -33.05
CA VAL A 106 3.47 -31.30 -33.84
C VAL A 106 3.78 -30.83 -35.27
N THR A 107 3.24 -29.69 -35.68
CA THR A 107 3.41 -29.08 -37.01
C THR A 107 3.73 -27.60 -36.89
N ASP A 108 4.43 -27.07 -37.87
CA ASP A 108 4.82 -25.67 -37.92
C ASP A 108 3.61 -24.70 -37.84
N MET A 109 3.60 -23.80 -36.85
CA MET A 109 2.59 -22.76 -36.66
C MET A 109 2.95 -21.52 -37.49
N ILE A 110 2.42 -21.44 -38.70
CA ILE A 110 2.67 -20.35 -39.65
C ILE A 110 1.37 -19.60 -39.94
N ASP A 111 1.38 -18.28 -39.76
CA ASP A 111 0.28 -17.37 -40.10
C ASP A 111 -1.05 -17.78 -39.45
N ILE A 112 -1.00 -18.18 -38.18
CA ILE A 112 -2.21 -18.46 -37.41
C ILE A 112 -2.77 -17.15 -36.83
N ARG A 113 -4.09 -16.98 -36.94
CA ARG A 113 -4.75 -15.70 -36.71
C ARG A 113 -5.86 -15.85 -35.69
N LEU A 114 -5.99 -14.83 -34.87
CA LEU A 114 -7.17 -14.53 -34.07
C LEU A 114 -7.59 -13.10 -34.41
N ALA A 115 -8.80 -12.91 -34.90
CA ALA A 115 -9.27 -11.62 -35.36
C ALA A 115 -10.63 -11.26 -34.77
N THR A 116 -10.77 -9.98 -34.44
CA THR A 116 -11.99 -9.39 -33.88
C THR A 116 -13.16 -9.47 -34.87
N PRO A 117 -14.40 -9.30 -34.38
CA PRO A 117 -15.53 -8.88 -35.22
C PRO A 117 -15.27 -7.53 -35.92
N ASN A 118 -16.20 -7.10 -36.78
CA ASN A 118 -16.16 -5.74 -37.32
C ASN A 118 -16.32 -4.73 -36.17
N ILE A 119 -15.40 -3.78 -36.09
CA ILE A 119 -15.41 -2.63 -35.19
C ILE A 119 -15.74 -1.39 -36.03
N ASP A 120 -16.71 -0.62 -35.58
CA ASP A 120 -17.17 0.59 -36.28
C ASP A 120 -16.41 1.82 -35.75
N LEU A 121 -15.50 2.36 -36.56
CA LEU A 121 -14.73 3.57 -36.26
C LEU A 121 -15.23 4.78 -37.08
N SER A 122 -16.45 4.71 -37.64
CA SER A 122 -16.96 5.74 -38.56
C SER A 122 -17.33 7.07 -37.89
N ALA A 123 -17.51 7.06 -36.57
CA ALA A 123 -17.97 8.21 -35.77
C ALA A 123 -16.97 8.65 -34.68
N VAL A 124 -15.72 8.19 -34.79
CA VAL A 124 -14.61 8.44 -33.85
C VAL A 124 -13.61 9.37 -34.52
N ASP A 125 -12.92 10.23 -33.77
CA ASP A 125 -11.90 11.13 -34.31
C ASP A 125 -10.45 10.66 -34.04
N ASN A 126 -10.20 9.95 -32.93
CA ASN A 126 -8.88 9.37 -32.60
C ASN A 126 -9.00 7.97 -31.99
N ALA A 127 -8.81 6.92 -32.77
CA ALA A 127 -9.05 5.54 -32.31
C ALA A 127 -7.75 4.88 -31.85
N VAL A 128 -7.80 4.15 -30.73
CA VAL A 128 -6.66 3.42 -30.15
C VAL A 128 -7.05 1.98 -29.87
N LEU A 129 -6.15 1.07 -30.20
CA LEU A 129 -6.15 -0.30 -29.70
C LEU A 129 -5.24 -0.38 -28.47
N GLN A 130 -5.76 -0.91 -27.36
CA GLN A 130 -4.98 -1.31 -26.21
C GLN A 130 -5.18 -2.80 -25.95
N PHE A 131 -4.13 -3.53 -25.59
CA PHE A 131 -4.24 -4.93 -25.18
C PHE A 131 -3.08 -5.34 -24.28
N VAL A 132 -3.32 -6.37 -23.47
CA VAL A 132 -2.33 -6.98 -22.59
C VAL A 132 -1.68 -8.15 -23.33
N THR A 133 -0.37 -8.29 -23.20
CA THR A 133 0.41 -9.28 -23.95
C THR A 133 1.54 -9.87 -23.13
N TYR A 134 1.82 -11.15 -23.37
CA TYR A 134 3.03 -11.82 -22.93
C TYR A 134 3.53 -12.69 -24.09
N ASN A 135 4.72 -12.39 -24.63
CA ASN A 135 5.24 -13.07 -25.81
C ASN A 135 6.70 -13.45 -25.63
N PHE A 136 7.02 -14.69 -25.93
CA PHE A 136 8.40 -15.17 -25.86
C PHE A 136 8.78 -15.90 -27.15
N SER A 137 8.54 -15.30 -28.32
CA SER A 137 8.76 -15.96 -29.61
C SER A 137 8.63 -15.09 -30.86
N ASP A 138 9.36 -15.51 -31.90
CA ASP A 138 9.24 -15.24 -33.35
C ASP A 138 8.39 -14.03 -33.78
N ILE A 139 7.51 -14.16 -34.78
CA ILE A 139 6.85 -13.01 -35.41
C ILE A 139 5.43 -12.92 -34.86
N CYS A 140 5.26 -11.98 -33.92
CA CYS A 140 3.97 -11.60 -33.34
C CYS A 140 3.55 -10.25 -33.91
N GLU A 141 2.47 -10.22 -34.69
CA GLU A 141 2.02 -9.03 -35.40
C GLU A 141 0.58 -8.66 -35.09
N VAL A 142 0.33 -7.36 -34.98
CA VAL A 142 -1.02 -6.78 -34.98
C VAL A 142 -1.26 -6.18 -36.35
N GLU A 143 -2.32 -6.64 -37.01
CA GLU A 143 -2.67 -6.24 -38.36
C GLU A 143 -4.13 -5.80 -38.43
N VAL A 144 -4.45 -4.92 -39.38
CA VAL A 144 -5.83 -4.47 -39.65
C VAL A 144 -6.25 -4.84 -41.06
N THR A 145 -7.51 -5.25 -41.21
CA THR A 145 -8.17 -5.48 -42.51
C THR A 145 -9.47 -4.68 -42.60
N LEU A 146 -9.74 -4.14 -43.80
CA LEU A 146 -10.98 -3.43 -44.16
C LEU A 146 -11.82 -4.21 -45.19
N ASP A 147 -11.36 -5.38 -45.62
CA ASP A 147 -11.96 -6.15 -46.73
C ASP A 147 -12.18 -7.62 -46.36
N GLN A 148 -12.54 -7.83 -45.08
CA GLN A 148 -12.90 -9.13 -44.53
C GLN A 148 -11.75 -10.15 -44.61
N GLY A 149 -10.51 -9.68 -44.48
CA GLY A 149 -9.31 -10.52 -44.45
C GLY A 149 -8.73 -10.87 -45.83
N THR A 150 -9.04 -10.08 -46.87
CA THR A 150 -8.45 -10.26 -48.20
C THR A 150 -7.08 -9.57 -48.28
N THR A 151 -6.94 -8.42 -47.63
CA THR A 151 -5.70 -7.66 -47.45
C THR A 151 -5.53 -7.22 -46.00
N TYR A 152 -4.27 -7.14 -45.57
CA TYR A 152 -3.88 -6.76 -44.21
C TYR A 152 -2.83 -5.65 -44.27
N THR A 153 -2.93 -4.72 -43.32
CA THR A 153 -1.93 -3.70 -43.01
C THR A 153 -1.34 -4.01 -41.65
N THR A 154 -0.04 -4.30 -41.57
CA THR A 154 0.67 -4.51 -40.30
C THR A 154 0.85 -3.18 -39.57
N LEU A 155 0.39 -3.10 -38.32
CA LEU A 155 0.53 -1.92 -37.45
C LEU A 155 1.72 -2.05 -36.51
N LEU A 156 1.90 -3.25 -35.95
CA LEU A 156 2.92 -3.53 -34.97
C LEU A 156 3.50 -4.92 -35.20
N THR A 157 4.82 -5.02 -35.10
CA THR A 157 5.53 -6.28 -34.89
C THR A 157 6.15 -6.19 -33.50
N LEU A 158 5.76 -7.09 -32.59
CA LEU A 158 6.25 -7.08 -31.22
C LEU A 158 7.69 -7.59 -31.13
N GLU A 159 8.49 -6.93 -30.28
CA GLU A 159 9.77 -7.47 -29.84
C GLU A 159 9.56 -8.51 -28.73
N ASN A 160 10.52 -9.41 -28.52
CA ASN A 160 10.42 -10.44 -27.49
C ASN A 160 10.55 -9.82 -26.10
N THR A 161 9.61 -10.14 -25.19
CA THR A 161 9.79 -9.82 -23.76
C THR A 161 10.81 -10.77 -23.15
N THR A 162 11.51 -10.38 -22.10
CA THR A 162 12.28 -11.36 -21.30
C THR A 162 11.31 -12.16 -20.43
N LEU A 163 11.72 -13.35 -19.97
CA LEU A 163 10.87 -14.18 -19.11
C LEU A 163 10.49 -13.47 -17.80
N ASP A 164 11.32 -12.52 -17.38
CA ASP A 164 11.20 -11.79 -16.11
C ASP A 164 10.34 -10.52 -16.21
N ASP A 165 10.01 -10.05 -17.43
CA ASP A 165 9.26 -8.80 -17.62
C ASP A 165 7.75 -8.94 -17.33
N GLY A 166 7.23 -10.16 -17.18
CA GLY A 166 5.81 -10.38 -16.93
C GLY A 166 4.88 -9.91 -18.08
N TRP A 167 3.58 -9.79 -17.80
CA TRP A 167 2.59 -9.27 -18.75
C TRP A 167 2.78 -7.77 -19.00
N GLN A 168 2.64 -7.35 -20.26
CA GLN A 168 2.86 -5.98 -20.73
C GLN A 168 1.57 -5.40 -21.32
N ILE A 169 1.41 -4.07 -21.26
CA ILE A 169 0.31 -3.35 -21.92
C ILE A 169 0.85 -2.67 -23.17
N ILE A 170 0.16 -2.83 -24.29
CA ILE A 170 0.54 -2.24 -25.58
C ILE A 170 -0.58 -1.36 -26.09
N GLU A 171 -0.22 -0.16 -26.56
CA GLU A 171 -1.11 0.75 -27.28
C GLU A 171 -0.67 0.93 -28.73
N VAL A 172 -1.65 0.92 -29.64
CA VAL A 172 -1.44 1.09 -31.08
C VAL A 172 -2.48 2.08 -31.60
N SER A 173 -2.03 3.14 -32.28
CA SER A 173 -2.94 4.07 -32.96
C SER A 173 -3.66 3.37 -34.12
N LEU A 174 -4.97 3.59 -34.22
CA LEU A 174 -5.84 3.17 -35.32
C LEU A 174 -6.32 4.38 -36.16
N ASP A 175 -5.70 5.55 -36.01
CA ASP A 175 -6.16 6.80 -36.63
C ASP A 175 -6.22 6.72 -38.17
N ASP A 176 -5.33 5.94 -38.78
CA ASP A 176 -5.35 5.68 -40.23
C ASP A 176 -6.59 4.91 -40.71
N PHE A 177 -7.36 4.30 -39.80
CA PHE A 177 -8.56 3.52 -40.06
C PHE A 177 -9.86 4.19 -39.59
N VAL A 178 -9.76 5.34 -38.91
CA VAL A 178 -10.91 6.17 -38.56
C VAL A 178 -11.74 6.51 -39.80
N GLY A 179 -13.06 6.53 -39.65
CA GLY A 179 -14.02 6.77 -40.73
C GLY A 179 -14.49 5.50 -41.46
N ASN A 180 -14.00 4.32 -41.08
CA ASN A 180 -14.44 3.03 -41.63
C ASN A 180 -15.32 2.27 -40.60
N ASP A 181 -16.36 1.58 -41.07
CA ASP A 181 -17.31 0.80 -40.25
C ASP A 181 -17.06 -0.72 -40.28
N GLU A 182 -16.09 -1.17 -41.10
CA GLU A 182 -15.71 -2.58 -41.25
C GLU A 182 -14.24 -2.83 -40.86
N VAL A 183 -13.77 -2.25 -39.76
CA VAL A 183 -12.41 -2.46 -39.26
C VAL A 183 -12.32 -3.78 -38.53
N ARG A 184 -11.32 -4.62 -38.82
CA ARG A 184 -10.99 -5.80 -38.01
C ARG A 184 -9.53 -5.80 -37.64
N ILE A 185 -9.26 -6.15 -36.40
CA ILE A 185 -7.92 -6.29 -35.84
C ILE A 185 -7.59 -7.78 -35.79
N SER A 186 -6.41 -8.15 -36.29
CA SER A 186 -5.90 -9.51 -36.37
C SER A 186 -4.59 -9.62 -35.61
N PHE A 187 -4.55 -10.55 -34.66
CA PHE A 187 -3.35 -10.97 -33.95
C PHE A 187 -2.79 -12.20 -34.65
N THR A 188 -1.61 -12.05 -35.25
CA THR A 188 -0.99 -13.04 -36.13
C THR A 188 0.30 -13.56 -35.50
N TYR A 189 0.39 -14.89 -35.36
CA TYR A 189 1.58 -15.58 -34.89
C TYR A 189 2.19 -16.43 -36.01
N SER A 190 3.50 -16.26 -36.25
CA SER A 190 4.26 -17.07 -37.20
C SER A 190 5.63 -17.45 -36.65
N GLN A 191 5.93 -18.75 -36.69
CA GLN A 191 7.27 -19.24 -36.38
C GLN A 191 8.30 -18.92 -37.48
N ASN A 192 9.57 -18.67 -37.11
CA ASN A 192 10.66 -18.28 -37.99
C ASN A 192 11.90 -19.21 -37.91
N GLN A 193 11.69 -20.52 -37.77
CA GLN A 193 12.75 -21.56 -37.77
C GLN A 193 13.77 -21.48 -36.61
N ASP A 194 13.76 -20.43 -35.79
CA ASP A 194 14.34 -20.38 -34.46
C ASP A 194 13.29 -20.84 -33.43
N TRP A 195 13.69 -21.35 -32.27
CA TRP A 195 12.74 -21.79 -31.24
C TRP A 195 12.27 -20.58 -30.43
N GLY A 196 10.96 -20.36 -30.36
CA GLY A 196 10.35 -19.34 -29.51
C GLY A 196 8.95 -19.79 -29.05
N TYR A 197 8.65 -19.56 -27.79
CA TYR A 197 7.78 -20.31 -26.91
C TYR A 197 6.28 -19.96 -26.91
N GLY A 198 5.83 -18.91 -27.60
CA GLY A 198 4.42 -18.60 -27.85
C GLY A 198 4.06 -17.13 -27.65
N TRP A 199 2.76 -16.82 -27.81
CA TRP A 199 2.19 -15.49 -27.59
C TRP A 199 0.83 -15.59 -26.90
N ALA A 200 0.66 -14.87 -25.79
CA ALA A 200 -0.58 -14.77 -25.05
C ALA A 200 -1.04 -13.31 -25.04
N ILE A 201 -2.34 -13.10 -25.20
CA ILE A 201 -2.98 -11.78 -25.20
C ILE A 201 -4.25 -11.82 -24.36
N ASP A 202 -4.57 -10.68 -23.78
CA ASP A 202 -5.77 -10.47 -22.97
C ASP A 202 -6.22 -8.99 -23.01
N ASP A 203 -7.40 -8.70 -22.47
CA ASP A 203 -7.98 -7.34 -22.33
C ASP A 203 -7.86 -6.47 -23.57
N ILE A 204 -8.42 -6.93 -24.69
CA ILE A 204 -8.37 -6.23 -25.97
C ILE A 204 -9.46 -5.15 -25.97
N ALA A 205 -9.04 -3.90 -25.86
CA ALA A 205 -9.89 -2.72 -25.87
C ALA A 205 -9.65 -1.86 -27.12
N VAL A 206 -10.72 -1.32 -27.69
CA VAL A 206 -10.67 -0.23 -28.65
C VAL A 206 -11.50 0.92 -28.12
N PHE A 207 -10.93 2.11 -28.08
CA PHE A 207 -11.56 3.31 -27.55
C PHE A 207 -11.13 4.56 -28.33
N GLU A 208 -11.85 5.65 -28.11
CA GLU A 208 -11.44 6.97 -28.56
C GLU A 208 -10.49 7.59 -27.54
N ARG A 209 -9.31 8.04 -27.97
CA ARG A 209 -8.34 8.65 -27.06
C ARG A 209 -8.91 9.98 -26.52
N PRO A 210 -8.90 10.18 -25.18
CA PRO A 210 -9.25 11.44 -24.58
C PRO A 210 -8.47 12.63 -25.14
N ILE A 211 -9.10 13.80 -25.19
CA ILE A 211 -8.38 15.02 -25.57
C ILE A 211 -7.48 15.44 -24.41
N ASN A 212 -8.03 15.56 -23.21
CA ASN A 212 -7.28 15.82 -21.97
C ASN A 212 -7.52 14.67 -20.99
N ASP A 213 -6.44 14.01 -20.56
CA ASP A 213 -6.45 12.94 -19.57
C ASP A 213 -5.06 12.85 -18.94
N VAL A 214 -4.98 13.02 -17.64
CA VAL A 214 -3.76 12.84 -16.85
C VAL A 214 -4.04 11.94 -15.66
N TYR A 215 -3.07 11.08 -15.33
CA TYR A 215 -3.25 10.18 -14.21
C TYR A 215 -2.01 10.11 -13.32
N ALA A 216 -2.25 9.84 -12.03
CA ALA A 216 -1.18 9.61 -11.07
C ALA A 216 -0.62 8.20 -11.29
N ALA A 217 0.66 8.07 -11.63
CA ALA A 217 1.27 6.78 -11.90
C ALA A 217 1.81 6.14 -10.61
N TYR A 218 2.68 6.85 -9.89
CA TYR A 218 3.28 6.41 -8.64
C TYR A 218 3.71 7.61 -7.79
N VAL A 219 4.01 7.36 -6.51
CA VAL A 219 4.64 8.32 -5.60
C VAL A 219 5.92 7.70 -5.05
N THR A 220 6.99 8.47 -4.92
CA THR A 220 8.25 8.02 -4.30
C THR A 220 8.84 9.08 -3.37
N PRO A 221 9.65 8.67 -2.37
CA PRO A 221 9.80 7.30 -1.87
C PRO A 221 8.57 6.87 -1.06
N VAL A 222 8.30 5.56 -1.06
CA VAL A 222 7.24 4.92 -0.23
C VAL A 222 7.78 4.29 1.05
N ILE A 223 9.09 4.42 1.31
CA ILE A 223 9.72 4.01 2.55
C ILE A 223 10.56 5.17 3.05
N ILE A 224 10.39 5.55 4.32
CA ILE A 224 11.09 6.66 4.95
C ILE A 224 11.60 6.26 6.33
N GLN A 225 12.72 6.85 6.74
CA GLN A 225 13.24 6.72 8.08
C GLN A 225 12.40 7.54 9.08
N ALA A 226 12.05 6.95 10.22
CA ALA A 226 11.37 7.64 11.31
C ALA A 226 12.04 8.98 11.69
N GLY A 227 11.23 10.02 11.84
CA GLY A 227 11.66 11.38 12.21
C GLY A 227 12.35 12.17 11.09
N GLN A 228 12.40 11.66 9.85
CA GLN A 228 12.78 12.45 8.69
C GLN A 228 11.57 13.20 8.10
N ASN A 229 11.85 14.36 7.50
CA ASN A 229 10.87 15.06 6.68
C ASN A 229 10.90 14.50 5.27
N LEU A 230 9.73 14.23 4.71
CA LEU A 230 9.57 13.76 3.34
C LEU A 230 9.03 14.86 2.44
N VAL A 231 9.60 14.99 1.25
CA VAL A 231 8.95 15.67 0.13
C VAL A 231 8.72 14.60 -0.93
N PRO A 232 7.55 13.95 -0.95
CA PRO A 232 7.28 12.87 -1.89
C PRO A 232 7.12 13.43 -3.30
N ASP A 233 7.74 12.78 -4.28
CA ASP A 233 7.58 13.07 -5.70
C ASP A 233 6.41 12.25 -6.25
N MET A 234 5.44 12.92 -6.88
CA MET A 234 4.37 12.28 -7.63
C MET A 234 4.73 12.24 -9.12
N ALA A 235 4.67 11.05 -9.70
CA ALA A 235 4.77 10.84 -11.14
C ALA A 235 3.39 10.90 -11.78
N ILE A 236 3.25 11.72 -12.81
CA ILE A 236 2.01 11.96 -13.56
C ILE A 236 2.27 11.66 -15.02
N VAL A 237 1.33 10.97 -15.66
CA VAL A 237 1.41 10.63 -17.08
C VAL A 237 0.30 11.34 -17.85
N ASN A 238 0.64 11.91 -19.01
CA ASN A 238 -0.36 12.44 -19.94
C ASN A 238 -0.88 11.33 -20.85
N ALA A 239 -2.11 10.86 -20.63
CA ALA A 239 -2.78 9.87 -21.48
C ALA A 239 -3.57 10.52 -22.63
N GLY A 240 -3.89 11.82 -22.50
CA GLY A 240 -4.60 12.62 -23.48
C GLY A 240 -3.77 12.95 -24.72
N SER A 241 -4.47 13.34 -25.80
CA SER A 241 -3.83 13.69 -27.07
C SER A 241 -3.24 15.11 -27.10
N THR A 242 -3.59 15.99 -26.15
CA THR A 242 -3.03 17.35 -26.07
C THR A 242 -1.85 17.44 -25.12
N SER A 243 -0.76 18.09 -25.56
CA SER A 243 0.41 18.28 -24.69
C SER A 243 0.25 19.39 -23.64
N GLU A 244 -0.74 20.29 -23.75
CA GLU A 244 -0.93 21.41 -22.81
C GLU A 244 -1.99 21.04 -21.76
N ILE A 245 -1.56 20.87 -20.51
CA ILE A 245 -2.43 20.56 -19.38
C ILE A 245 -2.58 21.83 -18.54
N THR A 246 -3.81 22.19 -18.18
CA THR A 246 -4.12 23.43 -17.44
C THR A 246 -4.80 23.15 -16.11
N ASN A 247 -4.56 24.03 -15.12
CA ASN A 247 -5.10 23.95 -13.76
C ASN A 247 -4.85 22.59 -13.08
N LEU A 248 -3.63 22.05 -13.24
CA LEU A 248 -3.23 20.80 -12.62
C LEU A 248 -3.09 20.98 -11.10
N THR A 249 -3.88 20.23 -10.33
CA THR A 249 -3.76 20.12 -8.87
C THR A 249 -3.34 18.70 -8.52
N MET A 250 -2.42 18.58 -7.58
CA MET A 250 -1.96 17.31 -7.03
C MET A 250 -2.12 17.35 -5.54
N GLU A 251 -2.63 16.27 -4.96
CA GLU A 251 -2.92 16.16 -3.54
C GLU A 251 -2.43 14.82 -3.02
N LEU A 252 -1.86 14.83 -1.83
CA LEU A 252 -1.49 13.65 -1.06
C LEU A 252 -2.24 13.70 0.27
N ILE A 253 -3.05 12.67 0.49
CA ILE A 253 -3.78 12.44 1.72
C ILE A 253 -3.12 11.25 2.40
N VAL A 254 -2.49 11.44 3.54
CA VAL A 254 -1.91 10.35 4.34
C VAL A 254 -2.78 10.14 5.56
N LYS A 255 -3.30 8.92 5.73
CA LYS A 255 -4.08 8.53 6.90
C LYS A 255 -3.18 7.91 7.95
N ASP A 256 -3.23 8.49 9.14
CA ASP A 256 -2.60 7.99 10.34
C ASP A 256 -3.67 7.54 11.33
N GLY A 257 -4.09 6.28 11.20
CA GLY A 257 -5.17 5.72 11.99
C GLY A 257 -6.48 6.51 11.83
N PHE A 258 -7.18 6.67 12.95
CA PHE A 258 -8.50 7.31 13.02
C PHE A 258 -8.46 8.82 13.25
N TRP A 259 -7.31 9.38 13.63
CA TRP A 259 -7.25 10.67 14.33
C TRP A 259 -6.50 11.76 13.57
N THR A 260 -5.69 11.41 12.59
CA THR A 260 -4.83 12.35 11.86
C THR A 260 -4.84 12.07 10.37
N GLU A 261 -5.34 13.02 9.59
CA GLU A 261 -5.18 13.07 8.14
C GLU A 261 -4.22 14.22 7.84
N TYR A 262 -3.09 13.89 7.20
CA TYR A 262 -2.28 14.90 6.53
C TYR A 262 -2.88 15.11 5.14
N GLU A 263 -3.15 16.37 4.80
CA GLU A 263 -3.50 16.79 3.44
C GLU A 263 -2.45 17.81 2.98
N GLY A 264 -1.75 17.49 1.91
CA GLY A 264 -0.76 18.38 1.30
C GLY A 264 -0.96 18.41 -0.21
N GLY A 265 -0.89 19.59 -0.83
CA GLY A 265 -1.18 19.71 -2.25
C GLY A 265 -0.43 20.82 -2.97
N ILE A 266 -0.21 20.62 -4.26
CA ILE A 266 0.40 21.61 -5.15
C ILE A 266 -0.52 21.91 -6.31
N TRP A 267 -0.56 23.19 -6.67
CA TRP A 267 -1.28 23.66 -7.85
C TRP A 267 -0.30 24.27 -8.85
N THR A 268 -0.47 23.92 -10.12
CA THR A 268 0.25 24.55 -11.23
C THR A 268 -0.73 25.08 -12.29
N PRO A 269 -0.53 26.31 -12.80
CA PRO A 269 -1.47 26.91 -13.74
C PRO A 269 -1.49 26.22 -15.10
N SER A 270 -0.32 25.80 -15.59
CA SER A 270 -0.20 24.95 -16.78
C SER A 270 1.16 24.27 -16.85
N ILE A 271 1.19 23.10 -17.50
CA ILE A 271 2.40 22.36 -17.84
C ILE A 271 2.30 21.84 -19.28
N THR A 272 3.45 21.59 -19.90
CA THR A 272 3.52 20.93 -21.20
C THR A 272 4.20 19.58 -21.04
N VAL A 273 3.44 18.51 -21.25
CA VAL A 273 3.90 17.12 -21.19
C VAL A 273 3.37 16.45 -22.45
N ASP A 274 4.24 15.91 -23.30
CA ASP A 274 3.77 15.25 -24.52
C ASP A 274 3.02 13.96 -24.17
N GLN A 275 2.14 13.52 -25.08
CA GLN A 275 1.36 12.31 -24.88
C GLN A 275 2.28 11.11 -24.57
N GLY A 276 1.95 10.38 -23.51
CA GLY A 276 2.69 9.20 -23.02
C GLY A 276 3.94 9.52 -22.20
N ASP A 277 4.35 10.80 -22.12
CA ASP A 277 5.48 11.19 -21.26
C ASP A 277 5.04 11.24 -19.79
N THR A 278 5.97 10.86 -18.92
CA THR A 278 5.86 11.00 -17.47
C THR A 278 6.54 12.29 -17.02
N PHE A 279 5.92 12.99 -16.07
CA PHE A 279 6.48 14.13 -15.37
C PHE A 279 6.44 13.89 -13.86
N GLU A 280 7.51 14.26 -13.15
CA GLU A 280 7.60 14.12 -11.69
C GLU A 280 7.64 15.48 -11.00
N ILE A 281 6.96 15.59 -9.86
CA ILE A 281 6.91 16.80 -9.06
C ILE A 281 6.84 16.49 -7.56
N GLY A 282 7.74 17.13 -6.81
CA GLY A 282 7.74 17.07 -5.35
C GLY A 282 6.55 17.82 -4.77
N LEU A 283 5.79 17.14 -3.91
CA LEU A 283 4.60 17.64 -3.23
C LEU A 283 4.95 18.51 -2.01
N GLU A 284 3.96 18.78 -1.15
CA GLU A 284 4.22 19.44 0.12
C GLU A 284 4.95 18.50 1.10
N GLU A 285 5.67 19.11 2.03
CA GLU A 285 6.45 18.37 3.04
C GLU A 285 5.49 17.61 3.97
N TRP A 286 5.69 16.30 4.06
CA TRP A 286 5.06 15.43 5.04
C TRP A 286 6.08 15.07 6.12
N VAL A 287 5.72 15.25 7.39
CA VAL A 287 6.58 14.87 8.51
C VAL A 287 6.07 13.53 9.03
N ALA A 288 6.87 12.48 8.86
CA ALA A 288 6.52 11.14 9.33
C ALA A 288 6.40 11.16 10.87
N PRO A 289 5.23 10.83 11.44
CA PRO A 289 5.01 10.96 12.89
C PRO A 289 5.74 9.87 13.67
N GLU A 290 5.43 8.58 13.43
CA GLU A 290 6.01 7.43 14.14
C GLU A 290 6.25 6.22 13.21
N LEU A 291 6.86 5.14 13.73
CA LEU A 291 7.04 3.89 12.98
C LEU A 291 5.67 3.27 12.61
N GLY A 292 5.52 2.78 11.38
CA GLY A 292 4.25 2.19 10.93
C GLY A 292 4.09 2.23 9.42
N SER A 293 2.99 1.66 8.91
CA SER A 293 2.65 1.64 7.49
C SER A 293 1.40 2.49 7.22
N TYR A 294 1.57 3.63 6.56
CA TYR A 294 0.51 4.65 6.46
C TYR A 294 -0.16 4.57 5.09
N THR A 295 -1.46 4.30 5.08
CA THR A 295 -2.19 4.32 3.81
C THR A 295 -2.31 5.75 3.31
N ALA A 296 -1.78 5.97 2.12
CA ALA A 296 -1.77 7.22 1.42
C ALA A 296 -2.62 7.15 0.15
N THR A 297 -3.27 8.27 -0.18
CA THR A 297 -4.00 8.48 -1.41
C THR A 297 -3.40 9.69 -2.12
N ALA A 298 -2.88 9.48 -3.32
CA ALA A 298 -2.48 10.55 -4.21
C ALA A 298 -3.55 10.78 -5.26
N ILE A 299 -3.89 12.05 -5.49
CA ILE A 299 -4.94 12.48 -6.41
C ILE A 299 -4.34 13.53 -7.35
N VAL A 300 -4.56 13.38 -8.65
CA VAL A 300 -4.29 14.41 -9.65
C VAL A 300 -5.62 14.91 -10.24
N THR A 301 -5.74 16.20 -10.51
CA THR A 301 -6.91 16.78 -11.19
C THR A 301 -6.47 17.83 -12.20
N ALA A 302 -7.09 17.86 -13.38
CA ALA A 302 -6.83 18.83 -14.44
C ALA A 302 -8.13 19.36 -15.07
N ASP A 303 -8.06 20.51 -15.76
CA ASP A 303 -9.21 21.07 -16.47
C ASP A 303 -9.68 20.15 -17.60
N ASN A 304 -10.95 19.79 -17.58
CA ASN A 304 -11.59 18.91 -18.58
C ASN A 304 -10.87 17.56 -18.72
N ASP A 305 -10.31 17.05 -17.63
CA ASP A 305 -9.92 15.65 -17.58
C ASP A 305 -11.13 14.76 -17.88
N GLU A 306 -11.01 13.91 -18.89
CA GLU A 306 -12.08 13.07 -19.40
C GLU A 306 -12.15 11.71 -18.70
N ASN A 307 -11.12 11.30 -17.94
CA ASN A 307 -11.07 9.98 -17.30
C ASN A 307 -10.75 10.03 -15.80
N PRO A 308 -11.68 10.49 -14.94
CA PRO A 308 -11.41 10.67 -13.50
C PRO A 308 -11.14 9.38 -12.70
N TYR A 309 -11.21 8.20 -13.31
CA TYR A 309 -10.97 6.92 -12.63
C TYR A 309 -9.49 6.60 -12.45
N ASN A 310 -8.62 7.18 -13.29
CA ASN A 310 -7.18 6.97 -13.23
C ASN A 310 -6.46 8.08 -12.42
N ASP A 311 -7.16 9.18 -12.09
CA ASP A 311 -6.70 10.31 -11.29
C ASP A 311 -6.16 9.95 -9.89
N THR A 312 -6.59 8.83 -9.33
CA THR A 312 -6.32 8.47 -7.93
C THR A 312 -5.52 7.19 -7.80
N ILE A 313 -4.45 7.23 -7.00
CA ILE A 313 -3.71 6.04 -6.56
C ILE A 313 -3.69 5.94 -5.06
N ARG A 314 -3.84 4.71 -4.56
CA ARG A 314 -3.63 4.35 -3.16
C ARG A 314 -2.37 3.50 -3.05
N PHE A 315 -1.62 3.73 -1.99
CA PHE A 315 -0.37 3.06 -1.68
C PHE A 315 -0.08 3.20 -0.19
N ASP A 316 0.84 2.40 0.33
CA ASP A 316 1.29 2.53 1.71
C ASP A 316 2.66 3.22 1.76
N ILE A 317 2.86 4.05 2.79
CA ILE A 317 4.15 4.67 3.11
C ILE A 317 4.66 4.02 4.39
N ASP A 318 5.77 3.28 4.30
CA ASP A 318 6.37 2.62 5.45
C ASP A 318 7.38 3.56 6.14
N VAL A 319 7.08 3.91 7.38
CA VAL A 319 8.01 4.61 8.27
C VAL A 319 8.74 3.56 9.10
N VAL A 320 10.04 3.42 8.87
CA VAL A 320 10.86 2.34 9.42
C VAL A 320 12.04 2.87 10.23
N GLU A 321 12.54 2.03 11.15
CA GLU A 321 13.77 2.31 11.88
C GLU A 321 14.97 2.10 10.95
N ALA A 322 15.98 2.96 11.11
CA ALA A 322 17.17 2.94 10.29
C ALA A 322 18.35 2.34 11.05
N PHE A 323 19.09 1.44 10.41
CA PHE A 323 20.24 0.78 11.02
C PHE A 323 21.49 1.05 10.20
N GLU A 324 22.53 1.56 10.84
CA GLU A 324 23.83 1.70 10.19
C GLU A 324 24.50 0.33 10.12
N ALA A 325 24.99 -0.05 8.94
CA ALA A 325 25.78 -1.24 8.74
C ALA A 325 27.06 -0.92 7.97
N TYR A 326 28.06 -1.78 8.08
CA TYR A 326 29.39 -1.53 7.53
C TYR A 326 29.81 -2.61 6.56
N TYR A 327 30.48 -2.22 5.48
CA TYR A 327 30.98 -3.15 4.48
C TYR A 327 32.28 -2.68 3.84
N HIS A 328 33.03 -3.63 3.29
CA HIS A 328 34.23 -3.36 2.49
C HIS A 328 33.91 -3.34 1.00
N ASP A 329 34.26 -2.23 0.33
CA ASP A 329 34.18 -2.11 -1.14
C ASP A 329 35.46 -2.64 -1.78
N GLY A 330 35.36 -3.76 -2.49
CA GLY A 330 36.48 -4.42 -3.16
C GLY A 330 37.05 -3.71 -4.39
N PHE A 331 36.45 -2.61 -4.87
CA PHE A 331 37.02 -1.80 -5.97
C PHE A 331 37.91 -0.67 -5.46
N HIS A 332 37.42 0.09 -4.48
CA HIS A 332 38.18 1.18 -3.85
C HIS A 332 39.14 0.67 -2.78
N ASP A 333 38.89 -0.55 -2.27
CA ASP A 333 39.60 -1.17 -1.16
C ASP A 333 39.48 -0.33 0.11
N ASP A 334 38.31 0.28 0.32
CA ASP A 334 37.99 1.18 1.43
C ASP A 334 36.75 0.70 2.20
N LEU A 335 36.55 1.21 3.41
CA LEU A 335 35.41 0.89 4.26
C LEU A 335 34.28 1.90 4.07
N TYR A 336 33.06 1.39 3.94
CA TYR A 336 31.83 2.15 3.78
C TYR A 336 30.83 1.77 4.86
N SER A 337 29.92 2.69 5.15
CA SER A 337 28.66 2.39 5.81
C SER A 337 27.50 2.59 4.86
N PHE A 338 26.40 1.89 5.09
CA PHE A 338 25.09 2.26 4.54
C PHE A 338 23.99 2.18 5.58
N VAL A 339 22.89 2.86 5.29
CA VAL A 339 21.71 2.90 6.16
C VAL A 339 20.68 1.88 5.67
N LEU A 340 20.40 0.85 6.46
CA LEU A 340 19.33 -0.11 6.20
C LEU A 340 17.97 0.47 6.63
N PRO A 341 16.87 0.19 5.89
CA PRO A 341 16.81 -0.61 4.67
C PRO A 341 17.06 0.18 3.37
N PHE A 342 17.52 1.43 3.41
CA PHE A 342 17.60 2.33 2.24
C PHE A 342 18.80 2.04 1.32
N GLY A 343 19.94 1.62 1.87
CA GLY A 343 21.17 1.35 1.14
C GLY A 343 22.00 2.59 0.79
N ASP A 344 21.68 3.77 1.32
CA ASP A 344 22.48 5.00 1.12
C ASP A 344 23.89 4.82 1.68
N SER A 345 24.88 4.74 0.79
CA SER A 345 26.26 4.41 1.15
C SER A 345 27.16 5.63 1.28
N VAL A 346 28.01 5.66 2.31
CA VAL A 346 29.01 6.70 2.55
C VAL A 346 30.37 6.05 2.85
N ASN A 347 31.44 6.59 2.28
CA ASN A 347 32.80 6.19 2.64
C ASN A 347 33.13 6.68 4.06
N VAL A 348 33.48 5.77 4.96
CA VAL A 348 33.75 6.09 6.37
C VAL A 348 35.23 6.10 6.70
N ALA A 349 36.04 5.27 6.03
CA ALA A 349 37.48 5.21 6.25
C ALA A 349 38.24 4.58 5.08
N ASP A 350 39.50 4.99 4.93
CA ASP A 350 40.46 4.30 4.07
C ASP A 350 40.77 2.92 4.67
N TYR A 351 40.80 1.87 3.85
CA TYR A 351 41.18 0.52 4.30
C TYR A 351 42.56 0.14 3.74
N THR A 352 43.48 -0.21 4.65
CA THR A 352 44.88 -0.54 4.29
C THR A 352 45.27 -1.90 4.85
N GLY A 353 44.52 -2.92 4.45
CA GLY A 353 44.63 -4.29 4.97
C GLY A 353 44.76 -5.35 3.89
N SER A 354 44.83 -6.61 4.34
CA SER A 354 44.63 -7.78 3.48
C SER A 354 43.16 -7.82 3.02
N PHE A 355 42.87 -8.34 1.82
CA PHE A 355 41.49 -8.34 1.31
C PHE A 355 40.55 -9.12 2.26
N PRO A 356 39.49 -8.50 2.79
CA PRO A 356 38.61 -9.14 3.76
C PRO A 356 37.65 -10.11 3.06
N TYR A 357 37.34 -11.22 3.73
CA TYR A 357 36.41 -12.25 3.25
C TYR A 357 35.08 -12.27 3.97
N SER A 358 35.08 -11.90 5.25
CA SER A 358 33.86 -11.73 6.03
C SER A 358 34.15 -10.90 7.27
N MET A 359 33.14 -10.20 7.75
CA MET A 359 33.17 -9.43 8.98
C MET A 359 31.94 -9.77 9.81
N GLU A 360 32.10 -9.79 11.13
CA GLU A 360 31.02 -10.07 12.06
C GLU A 360 31.14 -9.16 13.27
N TYR A 361 30.01 -8.71 13.78
CA TYR A 361 29.89 -7.94 15.01
C TYR A 361 29.68 -8.85 16.22
N ALA A 362 30.57 -8.77 17.20
CA ALA A 362 30.46 -9.50 18.46
C ALA A 362 30.74 -8.59 19.65
N ASN A 363 29.69 -8.26 20.42
CA ASN A 363 29.77 -7.54 21.71
C ASN A 363 30.62 -6.25 21.67
N GLY A 364 30.29 -5.29 20.79
CA GLY A 364 31.06 -4.05 20.70
C GLY A 364 32.30 -4.11 19.81
N VAL A 365 32.59 -5.25 19.19
CA VAL A 365 33.83 -5.47 18.42
C VAL A 365 33.51 -6.07 17.06
N TYR A 366 34.02 -5.46 16.00
CA TYR A 366 33.99 -6.03 14.65
C TYR A 366 35.18 -6.95 14.45
N TYR A 367 34.91 -8.24 14.26
CA TYR A 367 35.88 -9.26 13.89
C TYR A 367 35.89 -9.45 12.38
N LEU A 368 37.06 -9.74 11.82
CA LEU A 368 37.24 -9.83 10.38
C LEU A 368 38.23 -10.94 10.05
N VAL A 369 37.90 -11.73 9.03
CA VAL A 369 38.82 -12.70 8.43
C VAL A 369 39.23 -12.25 7.04
N ALA A 370 40.50 -12.46 6.69
CA ALA A 370 41.06 -11.96 5.43
C ALA A 370 41.87 -13.02 4.69
N ASN A 371 42.24 -12.71 3.44
CA ASN A 371 42.93 -13.59 2.51
C ASN A 371 44.37 -14.01 2.93
N ASP A 372 44.89 -13.48 4.02
CA ASP A 372 46.15 -13.87 4.62
C ASP A 372 46.00 -14.91 5.75
N ASN A 373 44.78 -15.46 5.93
CA ASN A 373 44.41 -16.46 6.93
C ASN A 373 44.64 -15.99 8.37
N LYS A 374 44.30 -14.74 8.66
CA LYS A 374 44.34 -14.19 10.02
C LYS A 374 42.97 -13.71 10.47
N LEU A 375 42.79 -13.70 11.78
CA LEU A 375 41.69 -13.02 12.45
C LEU A 375 42.17 -11.63 12.88
N TYR A 376 41.36 -10.63 12.56
CA TYR A 376 41.56 -9.24 12.91
C TYR A 376 40.37 -8.73 13.72
N THR A 377 40.58 -7.64 14.45
CA THR A 377 39.49 -6.71 14.78
C THR A 377 39.66 -5.46 13.93
N ILE A 378 38.56 -4.83 13.54
CA ILE A 378 38.56 -3.57 12.78
C ILE A 378 37.88 -2.45 13.57
N ASP A 379 38.50 -1.27 13.58
CA ASP A 379 37.83 -0.03 13.99
C ASP A 379 37.15 0.57 12.75
N VAL A 380 35.82 0.45 12.68
CA VAL A 380 35.04 0.89 11.53
C VAL A 380 35.04 2.41 11.33
N ALA A 381 35.37 3.20 12.35
CA ALA A 381 35.47 4.65 12.22
C ALA A 381 36.82 5.09 11.62
N THR A 382 37.84 4.24 11.68
CA THR A 382 39.20 4.59 11.22
C THR A 382 39.76 3.66 10.16
N GLY A 383 39.11 2.53 9.88
CA GLY A 383 39.57 1.49 8.96
C GLY A 383 40.80 0.72 9.45
N ILE A 384 41.23 0.94 10.69
CA ILE A 384 42.46 0.34 11.23
C ILE A 384 42.21 -1.11 11.66
N LEU A 385 42.95 -2.03 11.05
CA LEU A 385 43.02 -3.42 11.47
C LEU A 385 43.98 -3.61 12.65
N THR A 386 43.54 -4.39 13.64
CA THR A 386 44.39 -4.92 14.71
C THR A 386 44.43 -6.44 14.60
N GLU A 387 45.62 -6.99 14.36
CA GLU A 387 45.81 -8.44 14.28
C GLU A 387 45.52 -9.09 15.64
N VAL A 388 44.65 -10.10 15.64
CA VAL A 388 44.43 -10.98 16.80
C VAL A 388 45.47 -12.09 16.77
N ALA A 389 45.41 -12.95 15.74
CA ALA A 389 46.36 -14.04 15.51
C ALA A 389 46.20 -14.63 14.10
N THR A 390 47.19 -15.42 13.67
CA THR A 390 47.07 -16.29 12.49
C THR A 390 46.14 -17.46 12.80
N ILE A 391 45.20 -17.75 11.91
CA ILE A 391 44.22 -18.82 12.08
C ILE A 391 44.93 -20.17 12.04
N THR A 392 44.63 -21.04 13.01
CA THR A 392 45.19 -22.40 13.12
C THR A 392 44.10 -23.39 13.50
N GLY A 393 44.46 -24.67 13.73
CA GLY A 393 43.51 -25.73 14.12
C GLY A 393 43.22 -26.70 12.98
N LEU A 394 43.10 -26.20 11.74
CA LEU A 394 42.89 -27.01 10.54
C LEU A 394 43.91 -26.63 9.47
N ALA A 395 44.53 -27.64 8.86
CA ALA A 395 45.59 -27.41 7.87
C ALA A 395 44.98 -27.22 6.48
N SER A 396 45.34 -26.11 5.83
CA SER A 396 45.04 -25.81 4.41
C SER A 396 43.63 -25.33 4.06
N PHE A 397 42.78 -25.03 5.06
CA PHE A 397 41.46 -24.46 4.81
C PHE A 397 41.52 -22.94 4.68
N ILE A 398 40.64 -22.39 3.85
CA ILE A 398 40.50 -20.95 3.57
C ILE A 398 39.24 -20.47 4.29
N PRO A 399 39.34 -19.56 5.28
CA PRO A 399 38.16 -19.01 5.93
C PRO A 399 37.32 -18.23 4.94
N THR A 400 35.99 -18.33 5.03
CA THR A 400 35.07 -17.65 4.12
C THR A 400 34.05 -16.78 4.84
N GLY A 401 33.44 -17.26 5.92
CA GLY A 401 32.39 -16.55 6.65
C GLY A 401 32.61 -16.59 8.16
N LEU A 402 32.16 -15.56 8.86
CA LEU A 402 32.03 -15.48 10.31
C LEU A 402 30.56 -15.32 10.69
N ALA A 403 30.13 -15.97 11.78
CA ALA A 403 28.80 -15.81 12.34
C ALA A 403 28.86 -15.87 13.86
N TYR A 404 28.32 -14.89 14.57
CA TYR A 404 28.34 -14.88 16.03
C TYR A 404 27.03 -15.38 16.63
N ASP A 405 27.09 -16.46 17.43
CA ASP A 405 25.95 -16.93 18.21
C ASP A 405 25.93 -16.21 19.57
N TRP A 406 25.10 -15.18 19.64
CA TRP A 406 24.97 -14.30 20.80
C TRP A 406 24.25 -14.94 22.01
N VAL A 407 23.54 -16.08 21.86
CA VAL A 407 23.01 -16.83 23.04
C VAL A 407 24.13 -17.60 23.72
N ASN A 408 24.93 -18.28 22.91
CA ASN A 408 25.94 -19.20 23.44
C ASN A 408 27.30 -18.54 23.65
N ASP A 409 27.47 -17.29 23.20
CA ASP A 409 28.72 -16.53 23.21
C ASP A 409 29.84 -17.29 22.44
N VAL A 410 29.53 -17.70 21.21
CA VAL A 410 30.42 -18.50 20.36
C VAL A 410 30.51 -17.91 18.96
N MET A 411 31.73 -17.66 18.48
CA MET A 411 31.98 -17.33 17.08
C MET A 411 32.13 -18.60 16.24
N TYR A 412 31.31 -18.70 15.20
CA TYR A 412 31.39 -19.72 14.16
C TYR A 412 32.17 -19.19 12.96
N ILE A 413 32.82 -20.11 12.25
CA ILE A 413 33.58 -19.81 11.04
C ILE A 413 33.34 -20.92 10.00
N SER A 414 33.03 -20.52 8.78
CA SER A 414 33.07 -21.43 7.63
C SER A 414 34.45 -21.38 6.99
N ALA A 415 34.98 -22.54 6.61
CA ALA A 415 36.27 -22.63 5.93
C ALA A 415 36.23 -23.68 4.82
N VAL A 416 36.65 -23.30 3.61
CA VAL A 416 36.65 -24.17 2.44
C VAL A 416 37.98 -24.93 2.35
N ASP A 417 37.93 -26.23 2.14
CA ASP A 417 39.11 -27.01 1.76
C ASP A 417 39.48 -26.68 0.31
N GLY A 418 40.61 -26.00 0.12
CA GLY A 418 41.13 -25.70 -1.21
C GLY A 418 41.31 -26.96 -2.06
N GLY A 419 41.53 -28.15 -1.47
CA GLY A 419 41.69 -29.40 -2.20
C GLY A 419 40.39 -30.03 -2.74
N SER A 420 39.24 -29.79 -2.11
CA SER A 420 37.98 -30.50 -2.42
C SER A 420 36.77 -29.59 -2.64
N SER A 421 36.88 -28.28 -2.39
CA SER A 421 35.78 -27.30 -2.37
C SER A 421 34.68 -27.55 -1.33
N GLU A 422 34.85 -28.58 -0.48
CA GLU A 422 33.97 -28.84 0.66
C GLU A 422 34.09 -27.73 1.69
N THR A 423 32.97 -27.29 2.24
CA THR A 423 32.94 -26.32 3.33
C THR A 423 32.93 -27.05 4.68
N HIS A 424 33.84 -26.66 5.56
CA HIS A 424 33.90 -27.09 6.95
C HIS A 424 33.31 -26.01 7.86
N ILE A 425 32.46 -26.42 8.80
CA ILE A 425 31.89 -25.54 9.81
C ILE A 425 32.66 -25.77 11.11
N CYS A 426 33.14 -24.69 11.69
CA CYS A 426 33.99 -24.69 12.87
C CYS A 426 33.53 -23.61 13.85
N THR A 427 34.01 -23.71 15.08
CA THR A 427 34.08 -22.56 16.01
C THR A 427 35.48 -21.97 15.96
N ILE A 428 35.63 -20.69 16.33
CA ILE A 428 36.93 -20.02 16.43
C ILE A 428 37.09 -19.34 17.79
N ASP A 429 38.24 -19.56 18.43
CA ASP A 429 38.59 -18.86 19.67
C ASP A 429 39.04 -17.42 19.36
N LEU A 430 38.28 -16.43 19.84
CA LEU A 430 38.49 -15.01 19.54
C LEU A 430 39.77 -14.40 20.16
N ALA A 431 40.47 -15.13 21.05
CA ALA A 431 41.73 -14.67 21.64
C ALA A 431 42.96 -15.28 20.95
N THR A 432 42.82 -16.47 20.38
CA THR A 432 43.94 -17.28 19.85
C THR A 432 43.82 -17.63 18.37
N ALA A 433 42.67 -17.37 17.75
CA ALA A 433 42.32 -17.75 16.37
C ALA A 433 42.48 -19.26 16.08
N VAL A 434 42.27 -20.12 17.09
CA VAL A 434 42.29 -21.57 16.91
C VAL A 434 40.88 -22.04 16.51
N MET A 435 40.76 -22.64 15.33
CA MET A 435 39.52 -23.28 14.88
C MET A 435 39.34 -24.66 15.50
N THR A 436 38.09 -24.98 15.87
CA THR A 436 37.66 -26.32 16.27
C THR A 436 36.53 -26.79 15.36
N GLU A 437 36.79 -27.84 14.59
CA GLU A 437 35.84 -28.38 13.61
C GLU A 437 34.59 -28.99 14.27
N ILE A 438 33.42 -28.67 13.73
CA ILE A 438 32.13 -29.29 14.07
C ILE A 438 31.85 -30.41 13.07
N GLY A 439 31.99 -30.12 11.77
CA GLY A 439 31.78 -31.10 10.71
C GLY A 439 31.90 -30.49 9.31
N VAL A 440 31.61 -31.31 8.30
CA VAL A 440 31.64 -30.94 6.88
C VAL A 440 30.21 -30.71 6.41
N ALA A 441 29.96 -29.57 5.78
CA ALA A 441 28.66 -29.20 5.23
C ALA A 441 28.41 -29.85 3.86
N THR A 442 28.34 -31.18 3.84
CA THR A 442 28.20 -31.97 2.61
C THR A 442 26.96 -31.59 1.82
N GLY A 443 27.14 -31.20 0.55
CA GLY A 443 26.04 -30.85 -0.37
C GLY A 443 25.80 -29.34 -0.53
N ALA A 444 26.56 -28.52 0.19
CA ALA A 444 26.60 -27.07 0.05
C ALA A 444 28.06 -26.60 -0.07
N ASP A 445 28.73 -27.06 -1.12
CA ASP A 445 30.14 -26.77 -1.39
C ASP A 445 30.34 -25.28 -1.69
N MET A 446 31.53 -24.72 -1.39
CA MET A 446 31.85 -23.30 -1.57
C MET A 446 30.85 -22.33 -0.92
N MET A 447 30.59 -22.49 0.39
CA MET A 447 29.89 -21.45 1.16
C MET A 447 30.83 -20.26 1.33
N ILE A 448 30.32 -19.07 1.03
CA ILE A 448 31.14 -17.86 1.10
C ILE A 448 30.81 -16.99 2.32
N SER A 449 29.63 -17.15 2.91
CA SER A 449 29.21 -16.42 4.10
C SER A 449 28.26 -17.27 4.93
N ILE A 450 28.19 -16.95 6.22
CA ILE A 450 27.30 -17.59 7.20
C ILE A 450 26.77 -16.50 8.14
N ASP A 451 25.52 -16.62 8.62
CA ASP A 451 25.04 -15.81 9.74
C ASP A 451 23.82 -16.46 10.43
N PHE A 452 23.53 -16.06 11.67
CA PHE A 452 22.42 -16.53 12.50
C PHE A 452 21.14 -15.69 12.31
N ASP A 453 19.97 -16.33 12.40
CA ASP A 453 18.72 -15.61 12.68
C ASP A 453 18.50 -15.43 14.19
N ASN A 454 17.47 -14.65 14.56
CA ASN A 454 17.03 -14.43 15.95
C ASN A 454 16.57 -15.72 16.67
N LEU A 455 16.37 -16.82 15.94
CA LEU A 455 15.99 -18.14 16.47
C LEU A 455 17.18 -19.12 16.53
N HIS A 456 18.41 -18.64 16.41
CA HIS A 456 19.65 -19.43 16.53
C HIS A 456 19.85 -20.46 15.43
N ASN A 457 19.28 -20.21 14.26
CA ASN A 457 19.52 -21.00 13.08
C ASN A 457 20.64 -20.37 12.26
N LEU A 458 21.67 -21.16 11.97
CA LEU A 458 22.77 -20.72 11.11
C LEU A 458 22.38 -20.90 9.64
N TYR A 459 22.53 -19.86 8.82
CA TYR A 459 22.29 -19.89 7.38
C TYR A 459 23.57 -19.65 6.61
N CYS A 460 23.57 -20.00 5.33
CA CYS A 460 24.65 -19.70 4.40
C CYS A 460 24.16 -19.60 2.97
N ILE A 461 24.95 -18.93 2.14
CA ILE A 461 24.83 -18.98 0.68
C ILE A 461 26.02 -19.72 0.06
N SER A 462 25.74 -20.54 -0.95
CA SER A 462 26.75 -21.29 -1.71
C SER A 462 26.86 -20.75 -3.13
N ILE A 463 28.08 -20.41 -3.54
CA ILE A 463 28.36 -19.92 -4.90
C ILE A 463 28.31 -21.05 -5.94
N ASN A 464 28.59 -22.30 -5.54
CA ASN A 464 28.56 -23.40 -6.49
C ASN A 464 27.14 -23.80 -6.90
N THR A 465 26.20 -23.66 -5.96
CA THR A 465 24.83 -24.13 -6.10
C THR A 465 23.83 -23.00 -6.28
N ASP A 466 24.23 -21.75 -6.02
CA ASP A 466 23.39 -20.56 -6.07
C ASP A 466 22.19 -20.66 -5.12
N ASN A 467 22.35 -21.41 -4.02
CA ASN A 467 21.29 -21.73 -3.08
C ASN A 467 21.57 -21.19 -1.68
N LEU A 468 20.48 -20.90 -0.97
CA LEU A 468 20.45 -20.68 0.48
C LEU A 468 20.30 -22.02 1.21
N TYR A 469 21.03 -22.19 2.32
CA TYR A 469 20.95 -23.37 3.18
C TYR A 469 20.83 -22.97 4.65
N LYS A 470 20.20 -23.85 5.42
CA LYS A 470 20.25 -23.87 6.88
C LYS A 470 21.25 -24.92 7.35
N ILE A 471 22.07 -24.60 8.34
CA ILE A 471 23.17 -25.41 8.86
C ILE A 471 22.89 -25.79 10.32
N SER A 472 23.08 -27.07 10.65
CA SER A 472 23.08 -27.57 12.02
C SER A 472 24.39 -27.22 12.72
N THR A 473 24.30 -26.49 13.84
CA THR A 473 25.46 -26.17 14.69
C THR A 473 25.97 -27.37 15.51
N VAL A 474 25.28 -28.51 15.46
CA VAL A 474 25.64 -29.74 16.20
C VAL A 474 26.57 -30.64 15.41
N ASP A 475 26.33 -30.77 14.10
CA ASP A 475 27.02 -31.74 13.24
C ASP A 475 27.31 -31.24 11.82
N ALA A 476 27.09 -29.94 11.55
CA ALA A 476 27.27 -29.29 10.25
C ALA A 476 26.39 -29.85 9.12
N SER A 477 25.34 -30.64 9.43
CA SER A 477 24.39 -31.08 8.41
C SER A 477 23.62 -29.90 7.81
N VAL A 478 23.39 -29.93 6.50
CA VAL A 478 22.74 -28.84 5.75
C VAL A 478 21.36 -29.22 5.25
N THR A 479 20.45 -28.26 5.28
CA THR A 479 19.13 -28.33 4.65
C THR A 479 19.05 -27.25 3.58
N SER A 480 18.86 -27.65 2.33
CA SER A 480 18.69 -26.69 1.21
C SER A 480 17.31 -26.05 1.29
N ILE A 481 17.27 -24.72 1.18
CA ILE A 481 16.03 -23.94 1.17
C ILE A 481 15.59 -23.71 -0.27
N GLY A 482 16.47 -23.16 -1.11
CA GLY A 482 16.17 -22.95 -2.53
C GLY A 482 17.20 -22.08 -3.24
N TYR A 483 16.95 -21.84 -4.53
CA TYR A 483 17.73 -20.94 -5.40
C TYR A 483 17.50 -19.50 -4.98
N VAL A 484 18.58 -18.70 -4.94
CA VAL A 484 18.50 -17.30 -4.48
C VAL A 484 18.04 -16.31 -5.54
N GLY A 485 17.65 -16.78 -6.73
CA GLY A 485 17.19 -15.90 -7.82
C GLY A 485 18.31 -15.24 -8.62
N GLN A 486 19.58 -15.58 -8.35
CA GLN A 486 20.73 -15.04 -9.08
C GLN A 486 21.89 -16.04 -9.14
N ASP A 487 22.62 -16.04 -10.27
CA ASP A 487 23.86 -16.79 -10.44
C ASP A 487 25.01 -16.10 -9.67
N LEU A 488 25.34 -16.63 -8.49
CA LEU A 488 26.29 -16.03 -7.56
C LEU A 488 27.74 -16.17 -8.05
N ALA A 489 28.57 -15.18 -7.73
CA ALA A 489 30.00 -15.21 -8.05
C ALA A 489 30.82 -14.31 -7.11
N TYR A 490 32.13 -14.58 -7.04
CA TYR A 490 33.10 -13.76 -6.31
C TYR A 490 32.83 -13.67 -4.79
N ALA A 491 33.30 -12.61 -4.14
CA ALA A 491 33.07 -12.44 -2.69
C ALA A 491 31.80 -11.61 -2.51
N GLN A 492 31.16 -11.91 -1.41
CA GLN A 492 29.87 -11.42 -0.96
C GLN A 492 29.75 -11.85 0.50
N ASP A 493 28.87 -11.21 1.23
CA ASP A 493 28.69 -11.50 2.64
C ASP A 493 27.22 -11.26 3.04
N ILE A 494 26.75 -11.99 4.04
CA ILE A 494 25.38 -11.87 4.55
C ILE A 494 25.44 -11.46 6.01
N SER A 495 24.49 -10.65 6.44
CA SER A 495 24.36 -10.30 7.85
C SER A 495 22.90 -10.07 8.22
N TYR A 496 22.51 -10.54 9.40
CA TYR A 496 21.15 -10.53 9.90
C TYR A 496 20.87 -9.31 10.76
N ASN A 497 19.82 -8.57 10.40
CA ASN A 497 19.32 -7.49 11.24
C ASN A 497 18.37 -8.07 12.30
N MET A 498 18.85 -8.19 13.54
CA MET A 498 18.05 -8.72 14.64
C MET A 498 16.87 -7.84 15.04
N ALA A 499 16.90 -6.54 14.75
CA ALA A 499 15.79 -5.64 15.09
C ALA A 499 14.61 -5.84 14.14
N THR A 500 14.88 -6.00 12.84
CA THR A 500 13.83 -6.15 11.83
C THR A 500 13.53 -7.60 11.48
N GLY A 501 14.39 -8.54 11.89
CA GLY A 501 14.29 -9.95 11.55
C GLY A 501 14.67 -10.28 10.10
N ILE A 502 15.31 -9.35 9.39
CA ILE A 502 15.63 -9.46 7.96
C ILE A 502 17.10 -9.85 7.79
N MET A 503 17.34 -10.88 6.98
CA MET A 503 18.69 -11.21 6.49
C MET A 503 19.02 -10.31 5.29
N TYR A 504 20.12 -9.58 5.36
CA TYR A 504 20.64 -8.80 4.23
C TYR A 504 21.85 -9.49 3.62
N GLY A 505 22.03 -9.30 2.31
CA GLY A 505 23.18 -9.79 1.58
C GLY A 505 23.77 -8.73 0.68
N CYS A 506 25.08 -8.52 0.77
CA CYS A 506 25.83 -7.78 -0.23
C CYS A 506 26.26 -8.77 -1.32
N LEU A 507 25.36 -9.06 -2.26
CA LEU A 507 25.50 -10.16 -3.22
C LEU A 507 26.13 -9.71 -4.52
N TYR A 508 26.83 -10.64 -5.17
CA TYR A 508 27.46 -10.43 -6.46
C TYR A 508 27.05 -11.55 -7.42
N GLY A 509 26.47 -11.18 -8.56
CA GLY A 509 25.93 -12.12 -9.53
C GLY A 509 25.58 -11.45 -10.86
N GLU A 510 24.37 -11.68 -11.34
CA GLU A 510 23.84 -10.99 -12.52
C GLU A 510 23.63 -9.49 -12.24
N THR A 511 23.03 -9.20 -11.09
CA THR A 511 22.96 -7.88 -10.48
C THR A 511 23.79 -7.87 -9.19
N ASN A 512 24.57 -6.81 -9.01
CA ASN A 512 25.38 -6.62 -7.81
C ASN A 512 24.70 -5.55 -6.95
N GLY A 513 24.64 -5.76 -5.64
CA GLY A 513 23.91 -4.83 -4.78
C GLY A 513 23.70 -5.33 -3.36
N LEU A 514 22.96 -4.53 -2.60
CA LEU A 514 22.37 -4.94 -1.34
C LEU A 514 21.01 -5.59 -1.62
N PHE A 515 20.77 -6.73 -0.99
CA PHE A 515 19.53 -7.49 -1.11
C PHE A 515 18.95 -7.82 0.26
N LYS A 516 17.63 -7.89 0.37
CA LYS A 516 16.96 -8.67 1.42
C LYS A 516 16.90 -10.13 0.97
N ILE A 517 17.09 -11.06 1.89
CA ILE A 517 17.04 -12.50 1.63
C ILE A 517 15.88 -13.10 2.42
N ASN A 518 14.93 -13.72 1.72
CA ASN A 518 13.86 -14.46 2.36
C ASN A 518 14.36 -15.83 2.84
N LEU A 519 14.37 -16.05 4.16
CA LEU A 519 14.90 -17.29 4.75
C LEU A 519 13.97 -18.51 4.59
N GLU A 520 12.71 -18.32 4.20
CA GLU A 520 11.75 -19.41 3.98
C GLU A 520 11.77 -19.91 2.52
N TYR A 521 11.85 -18.99 1.56
CA TYR A 521 11.75 -19.28 0.12
C TYR A 521 13.06 -19.11 -0.64
N ALA A 522 14.13 -18.65 0.02
CA ALA A 522 15.44 -18.31 -0.54
C ALA A 522 15.47 -17.14 -1.54
N THR A 523 14.32 -16.58 -1.95
CA THR A 523 14.25 -15.46 -2.89
C THR A 523 14.93 -14.21 -2.36
N THR A 524 15.54 -13.43 -3.25
CA THR A 524 16.16 -12.13 -2.93
C THR A 524 15.37 -10.97 -3.50
N GLU A 525 15.40 -9.85 -2.79
CA GLU A 525 14.80 -8.58 -3.20
C GLU A 525 15.91 -7.54 -3.25
N LEU A 526 16.16 -6.94 -4.42
CA LEU A 526 17.15 -5.88 -4.57
C LEU A 526 16.71 -4.63 -3.80
N VAL A 527 17.58 -4.15 -2.91
CA VAL A 527 17.41 -2.88 -2.20
C VAL A 527 18.03 -1.75 -3.02
N VAL A 528 19.33 -1.87 -3.32
CA VAL A 528 20.06 -0.88 -4.10
C VAL A 528 21.16 -1.56 -4.90
N PRO A 529 21.35 -1.22 -6.20
CA PRO A 529 22.45 -1.74 -6.98
C PRO A 529 23.77 -1.07 -6.59
N TYR A 530 24.85 -1.86 -6.54
CA TYR A 530 26.21 -1.37 -6.37
C TYR A 530 27.08 -1.81 -7.54
N ALA A 531 27.96 -0.91 -8.00
CA ALA A 531 28.84 -1.22 -9.13
C ALA A 531 29.94 -2.25 -8.78
N ASN A 532 30.24 -2.41 -7.49
CA ASN A 532 31.48 -3.05 -7.02
C ASN A 532 31.22 -4.35 -6.25
N LYS A 533 32.26 -5.16 -6.16
CA LYS A 533 32.30 -6.40 -5.37
C LYS A 533 32.42 -6.07 -3.88
N ILE A 534 31.62 -6.68 -3.03
CA ILE A 534 31.64 -6.47 -1.57
C ILE A 534 32.28 -7.69 -0.90
N GLY A 535 33.29 -7.47 -0.05
CA GLY A 535 34.11 -8.54 0.52
C GLY A 535 33.79 -8.92 1.96
N ALA A 536 33.19 -8.01 2.73
CA ALA A 536 32.86 -8.21 4.14
C ALA A 536 31.72 -7.26 4.52
N PHE A 537 30.77 -7.71 5.34
CA PHE A 537 29.57 -6.98 5.71
C PHE A 537 29.13 -7.36 7.12
N ALA A 538 28.83 -6.39 7.98
CA ALA A 538 28.26 -6.66 9.30
C ALA A 538 27.26 -5.59 9.72
N ILE A 539 26.19 -6.04 10.39
CA ILE A 539 25.18 -5.20 11.03
C ILE A 539 25.42 -5.22 12.55
N PRO A 540 25.74 -4.08 13.20
CA PRO A 540 25.82 -4.00 14.65
C PRO A 540 24.45 -4.12 15.31
N TYR A 541 24.43 -4.64 16.54
CA TYR A 541 23.21 -4.85 17.30
C TYR A 541 23.19 -4.25 18.72
N ASP A 542 24.18 -3.44 19.09
CA ASP A 542 24.24 -2.83 20.44
C ASP A 542 23.06 -1.90 20.76
N ASN A 543 22.36 -1.40 19.74
CA ASN A 543 21.20 -0.51 19.90
C ASN A 543 19.87 -1.26 20.14
N ILE A 544 19.89 -2.59 20.28
CA ILE A 544 18.69 -3.46 20.25
C ILE A 544 18.33 -4.00 21.66
N LEU A 545 18.95 -3.51 22.73
CA LEU A 545 18.75 -4.02 24.10
C LEU A 545 17.76 -3.21 24.96
N GLU A 546 16.97 -2.32 24.36
CA GLU A 546 15.97 -1.57 25.13
C GLU A 546 14.66 -2.38 25.29
N PRO A 547 14.04 -2.41 26.48
CA PRO A 547 12.75 -3.05 26.69
C PRO A 547 11.61 -2.22 26.07
N LYS A 548 11.51 -2.23 24.73
CA LYS A 548 10.51 -1.51 23.93
C LYS A 548 9.74 -2.46 23.01
N PHE A 549 8.54 -2.06 22.57
CA PHE A 549 7.89 -2.71 21.43
C PHE A 549 8.50 -2.20 20.12
N ILE A 550 8.81 -3.11 19.19
CA ILE A 550 9.16 -2.75 17.81
C ILE A 550 7.89 -2.58 16.98
N SER A 551 6.93 -3.47 17.19
CA SER A 551 5.56 -3.35 16.68
C SER A 551 4.59 -3.99 17.67
N PHE A 552 3.32 -3.62 17.58
CA PHE A 552 2.24 -4.24 18.34
C PHE A 552 0.95 -4.05 17.56
N ASN A 553 0.32 -5.12 17.08
CA ASN A 553 -0.85 -5.04 16.21
C ASN A 553 -1.90 -6.11 16.59
N PHE A 554 -3.10 -5.93 16.07
CA PHE A 554 -4.20 -6.88 16.05
C PHE A 554 -4.70 -7.08 14.62
N ASP A 555 -5.24 -8.27 14.36
CA ASP A 555 -6.02 -8.50 13.14
C ASP A 555 -7.23 -7.56 13.10
N ASP A 556 -7.58 -7.09 11.90
CA ASP A 556 -8.73 -6.22 11.63
C ASP A 556 -8.71 -4.84 12.34
N GLN A 557 -7.58 -4.41 12.91
CA GLN A 557 -7.47 -3.06 13.48
C GLN A 557 -7.61 -1.97 12.41
N ILE A 558 -8.03 -0.77 12.83
CA ILE A 558 -8.15 0.40 11.95
C ILE A 558 -6.85 1.19 11.99
N GLY A 559 -6.14 1.20 10.86
CA GLY A 559 -4.86 1.88 10.70
C GLY A 559 -3.76 1.31 11.61
N ASN A 560 -2.70 2.08 11.84
CA ASN A 560 -1.58 1.66 12.66
C ASN A 560 -1.84 1.81 14.15
N SER A 561 -1.04 1.09 14.93
CA SER A 561 -0.86 1.32 16.35
C SER A 561 0.05 2.53 16.58
N ASP A 562 -0.38 3.43 17.46
CA ASP A 562 0.38 4.61 17.90
C ASP A 562 1.30 4.19 19.06
N ILE A 563 2.63 4.24 18.88
CA ILE A 563 3.62 3.71 19.83
C ILE A 563 4.46 4.86 20.41
N ASP A 564 3.95 5.45 21.49
CA ASP A 564 4.67 6.52 22.20
C ASP A 564 5.79 5.93 23.07
N TYR A 565 7.03 6.03 22.58
CA TYR A 565 8.24 5.60 23.29
C TYR A 565 8.61 6.46 24.51
N ASP A 566 8.18 7.72 24.57
CA ASP A 566 8.44 8.62 25.70
C ASP A 566 7.44 8.36 26.85
N ALA A 567 6.20 8.04 26.52
CA ALA A 567 5.15 7.67 27.47
C ALA A 567 5.12 6.16 27.80
N TYR A 568 5.79 5.34 26.98
CA TYR A 568 5.71 3.88 27.00
C TYR A 568 4.25 3.40 26.88
N SER A 569 3.56 3.86 25.85
CA SER A 569 2.19 3.43 25.55
C SER A 569 2.03 2.95 24.12
N VAL A 570 1.01 2.12 23.90
CA VAL A 570 0.53 1.72 22.59
C VAL A 570 -0.97 2.01 22.54
N ASP A 571 -1.42 2.84 21.61
CA ASP A 571 -2.83 3.17 21.42
C ASP A 571 -3.33 2.59 20.09
N ILE A 572 -4.44 1.85 20.14
CA ILE A 572 -4.98 1.11 18.98
C ILE A 572 -6.49 1.35 18.84
N VAL A 573 -6.97 1.43 17.60
CA VAL A 573 -8.39 1.57 17.26
C VAL A 573 -8.88 0.32 16.55
N MET A 574 -9.99 -0.26 17.01
CA MET A 574 -10.68 -1.40 16.40
C MET A 574 -11.98 -0.96 15.75
N PRO A 575 -12.49 -1.69 14.74
CA PRO A 575 -13.82 -1.45 14.19
C PRO A 575 -14.89 -1.43 15.27
N ASN A 576 -15.92 -0.60 15.07
CA ASN A 576 -16.99 -0.50 16.02
C ASN A 576 -17.69 -1.87 16.24
N GLY A 577 -17.93 -2.23 17.51
CA GLY A 577 -18.58 -3.49 17.88
C GLY A 577 -17.65 -4.71 17.82
N PHE A 578 -16.35 -4.51 17.56
CA PHE A 578 -15.36 -5.57 17.63
C PHE A 578 -15.17 -6.01 19.10
N ALA A 579 -15.11 -7.32 19.33
CA ALA A 579 -14.95 -7.84 20.67
C ALA A 579 -13.51 -7.65 21.16
N ILE A 580 -13.29 -6.71 22.08
CA ILE A 580 -11.96 -6.39 22.63
C ILE A 580 -11.62 -7.10 23.95
N ASP A 581 -12.48 -8.02 24.42
CA ASP A 581 -12.32 -8.71 25.71
C ASP A 581 -11.50 -10.01 25.64
N ASN A 582 -11.08 -10.43 24.44
CA ASN A 582 -10.26 -11.62 24.23
C ASN A 582 -9.46 -11.52 22.92
N MET A 583 -8.49 -10.61 22.87
CA MET A 583 -7.69 -10.32 21.68
C MET A 583 -6.30 -10.97 21.78
N ILE A 584 -5.79 -11.46 20.65
CA ILE A 584 -4.44 -11.99 20.50
C ILE A 584 -3.64 -10.97 19.70
N ALA A 585 -2.63 -10.38 20.32
CA ALA A 585 -1.77 -9.39 19.67
C ALA A 585 -0.64 -10.07 18.89
N ASP A 586 -0.29 -9.53 17.72
CA ASP A 586 0.96 -9.79 17.02
C ASP A 586 1.93 -8.63 17.27
N PHE A 587 2.99 -8.88 18.02
CA PHE A 587 3.98 -7.88 18.40
C PHE A 587 5.39 -8.40 18.16
N VAL A 588 6.29 -7.49 17.83
CA VAL A 588 7.73 -7.75 17.69
C VAL A 588 8.47 -7.09 18.84
N LEU A 589 9.36 -7.85 19.48
CA LEU A 589 10.24 -7.37 20.54
C LEU A 589 11.70 -7.44 20.09
N PRO A 590 12.56 -6.57 20.63
CA PRO A 590 13.99 -6.68 20.43
C PRO A 590 14.53 -8.01 20.97
N TYR A 591 15.65 -8.46 20.41
CA TYR A 591 16.30 -9.69 20.85
C TYR A 591 16.60 -9.66 22.36
N SER A 592 16.37 -10.78 23.06
CA SER A 592 16.46 -10.95 24.53
C SER A 592 15.41 -10.23 25.39
N VAL A 593 14.44 -9.54 24.77
CA VAL A 593 13.32 -8.93 25.49
C VAL A 593 12.15 -9.92 25.57
N THR A 594 11.61 -10.08 26.78
CA THR A 594 10.41 -10.89 27.05
C THR A 594 9.28 -9.99 27.54
N ALA A 595 8.04 -10.34 27.20
CA ALA A 595 6.85 -9.64 27.67
C ALA A 595 6.09 -10.47 28.70
N THR A 596 5.62 -9.81 29.77
CA THR A 596 4.67 -10.42 30.71
C THR A 596 3.49 -9.49 30.99
N VAL A 597 2.29 -10.06 31.13
CA VAL A 597 1.11 -9.35 31.65
C VAL A 597 0.72 -10.03 32.95
N SER A 598 0.70 -9.28 34.06
CA SER A 598 0.43 -9.84 35.39
C SER A 598 1.30 -11.07 35.74
N ALA A 599 2.57 -11.04 35.33
CA ALA A 599 3.56 -12.13 35.47
C ALA A 599 3.27 -13.42 34.67
N VAL A 600 2.34 -13.38 33.72
CA VAL A 600 2.14 -14.43 32.70
C VAL A 600 2.92 -14.04 31.46
N GLU A 601 3.80 -14.92 30.99
CA GLU A 601 4.57 -14.74 29.75
C GLU A 601 3.63 -14.58 28.55
N GLN A 602 3.97 -13.62 27.69
CA GLN A 602 3.21 -13.29 26.49
C GLN A 602 3.99 -13.79 25.27
N GLU A 603 3.35 -14.62 24.48
CA GLU A 603 3.83 -15.10 23.17
C GLU A 603 3.04 -14.39 22.07
N SER A 604 3.75 -13.71 21.16
CA SER A 604 3.16 -13.01 20.00
C SER A 604 2.34 -13.97 19.14
N GLY A 605 1.17 -13.54 18.69
CA GLY A 605 0.25 -14.34 17.88
C GLY A 605 -0.40 -15.51 18.62
N VAL A 606 -0.18 -15.66 19.94
CA VAL A 606 -0.65 -16.81 20.72
C VAL A 606 -1.40 -16.41 21.99
N THR A 607 -0.88 -15.45 22.76
CA THR A 607 -1.44 -15.14 24.09
C THR A 607 -2.57 -14.13 24.01
N SER A 608 -3.74 -14.48 24.57
CA SER A 608 -4.93 -13.62 24.58
C SER A 608 -5.03 -12.76 25.84
N ASN A 609 -5.43 -11.49 25.70
CA ASN A 609 -5.74 -10.58 26.82
C ASN A 609 -7.11 -9.89 26.64
N ASP A 610 -7.64 -9.35 27.75
CA ASP A 610 -8.86 -8.54 27.80
C ASP A 610 -8.47 -7.05 27.79
N PHE A 611 -8.78 -6.36 26.69
CA PHE A 611 -8.49 -4.95 26.47
C PHE A 611 -9.71 -4.04 26.67
N SER A 612 -10.76 -4.50 27.36
CA SER A 612 -11.88 -3.65 27.80
C SER A 612 -11.45 -2.52 28.75
N GLY A 613 -10.20 -2.58 29.25
CA GLY A 613 -9.45 -1.45 29.79
C GLY A 613 -7.97 -1.58 29.41
N SER A 614 -7.17 -0.59 29.82
CA SER A 614 -5.73 -0.57 29.56
C SER A 614 -5.02 -1.81 30.11
N VAL A 615 -4.15 -2.44 29.31
CA VAL A 615 -3.34 -3.61 29.71
C VAL A 615 -1.89 -3.19 29.88
N THR A 616 -1.31 -3.49 31.05
CA THR A 616 0.11 -3.21 31.31
C THR A 616 0.98 -4.42 30.99
N TYR A 617 1.86 -4.26 30.01
CA TYR A 617 2.93 -5.19 29.67
C TYR A 617 4.21 -4.80 30.42
N LEU A 618 4.89 -5.78 31.01
CA LEU A 618 6.23 -5.60 31.56
C LEU A 618 7.22 -6.25 30.61
N LEU A 619 8.00 -5.42 29.91
CA LEU A 619 9.08 -5.84 29.03
C LEU A 619 10.37 -5.98 29.84
N SER A 620 11.09 -7.08 29.66
CA SER A 620 12.29 -7.42 30.43
C SER A 620 13.41 -7.93 29.54
N VAL A 621 14.57 -7.29 29.61
CA VAL A 621 15.82 -7.76 28.97
C VAL A 621 16.43 -8.86 29.86
N ASP A 622 16.91 -9.96 29.28
CA ASP A 622 17.54 -11.03 30.07
C ASP A 622 18.72 -10.51 30.91
N GLY A 623 18.65 -10.72 32.23
CA GLY A 623 19.64 -10.23 33.19
C GLY A 623 19.78 -8.70 33.31
N GLY A 624 18.89 -7.94 32.68
CA GLY A 624 19.01 -6.50 32.48
C GLY A 624 17.83 -5.67 33.04
N ASP A 625 17.52 -4.58 32.32
CA ASP A 625 16.51 -3.61 32.68
C ASP A 625 15.08 -4.07 32.33
N THR A 626 14.10 -3.46 32.98
CA THR A 626 12.68 -3.72 32.77
C THR A 626 11.93 -2.41 32.55
N GLN A 627 10.92 -2.41 31.67
CA GLN A 627 10.07 -1.26 31.40
C GLN A 627 8.60 -1.68 31.33
N GLU A 628 7.74 -0.89 31.98
CA GLU A 628 6.29 -1.06 31.89
C GLU A 628 5.77 -0.28 30.68
N TRP A 629 4.92 -0.93 29.88
CA TRP A 629 4.23 -0.39 28.74
C TRP A 629 2.72 -0.51 28.93
N THR A 630 1.97 0.51 28.56
CA THR A 630 0.51 0.52 28.66
C THR A 630 -0.12 0.43 27.28
N VAL A 631 -0.84 -0.66 27.00
CA VAL A 631 -1.58 -0.83 25.75
C VAL A 631 -3.04 -0.45 25.98
N ASN A 632 -3.55 0.50 25.20
CA ASN A 632 -4.94 0.91 25.20
C ASN A 632 -5.58 0.53 23.87
N VAL A 633 -6.73 -0.12 23.93
CA VAL A 633 -7.54 -0.43 22.75
C VAL A 633 -8.86 0.32 22.88
N SER A 634 -9.25 1.00 21.81
CA SER A 634 -10.49 1.72 21.70
C SER A 634 -11.28 1.24 20.49
N GLU A 635 -12.60 1.38 20.51
CA GLU A 635 -13.43 1.17 19.32
C GLU A 635 -13.54 2.48 18.55
N GLU A 636 -13.64 2.37 17.24
CA GLU A 636 -13.99 3.47 16.35
C GLU A 636 -15.28 4.17 16.83
N PRO A 637 -15.28 5.51 16.97
CA PRO A 637 -16.47 6.25 17.34
C PRO A 637 -17.51 6.21 16.24
N LEU A 638 -18.77 5.97 16.63
CA LEU A 638 -19.92 6.05 15.73
C LEU A 638 -20.07 7.48 15.17
N VAL A 639 -20.04 7.63 13.86
CA VAL A 639 -20.22 8.91 13.17
C VAL A 639 -21.71 9.18 12.98
N ALA A 640 -22.21 10.31 13.48
CA ALA A 640 -23.62 10.65 13.32
C ALA A 640 -23.96 10.82 11.84
N GLY A 641 -25.00 10.12 11.37
CA GLY A 641 -25.45 10.16 9.99
C GLY A 641 -24.72 9.24 9.02
N SER A 642 -23.73 8.44 9.46
CA SER A 642 -23.05 7.49 8.56
C SER A 642 -23.91 6.27 8.19
N ASP A 643 -24.89 5.93 9.03
CA ASP A 643 -25.88 4.90 8.75
C ASP A 643 -27.28 5.29 9.27
N CYS A 644 -28.28 4.47 8.96
CA CYS A 644 -29.65 4.74 9.36
C CYS A 644 -29.93 4.58 10.87
N ASP A 645 -29.14 3.81 11.61
CA ASP A 645 -29.25 3.68 13.07
C ASP A 645 -28.63 4.88 13.80
N LEU A 646 -27.68 5.56 13.15
CA LEU A 646 -27.00 6.78 13.61
C LEU A 646 -27.56 8.06 12.99
N ALA A 647 -28.71 7.99 12.32
CA ALA A 647 -29.28 9.09 11.56
C ALA A 647 -29.43 10.39 12.37
N ILE A 648 -28.96 11.50 11.82
CA ILE A 648 -29.04 12.83 12.43
C ILE A 648 -30.52 13.25 12.54
N TYR A 649 -31.00 13.60 13.74
CA TYR A 649 -32.39 14.02 13.90
C TYR A 649 -32.63 15.41 13.28
N TYR A 650 -33.31 15.44 12.13
CA TYR A 650 -33.73 16.64 11.40
C TYR A 650 -34.87 17.39 12.12
N GLY A 651 -35.73 16.67 12.83
CA GLY A 651 -36.88 17.23 13.54
C GLY A 651 -38.22 16.89 12.90
N ILE A 652 -39.11 17.88 12.80
CA ILE A 652 -40.47 17.73 12.24
C ILE A 652 -40.59 18.51 10.93
N VAL A 653 -41.71 18.35 10.22
CA VAL A 653 -42.00 19.14 9.01
C VAL A 653 -41.96 20.64 9.33
N GLY A 654 -41.22 21.41 8.53
CA GLY A 654 -41.02 22.84 8.73
C GLY A 654 -39.90 23.20 9.73
N SER A 655 -39.14 22.20 10.22
CA SER A 655 -37.84 22.44 10.85
C SER A 655 -36.92 23.24 9.91
N PRO A 656 -35.96 24.03 10.46
CA PRO A 656 -34.97 24.72 9.65
C PRO A 656 -34.20 23.76 8.73
N SER A 657 -33.79 24.27 7.56
CA SER A 657 -32.95 23.50 6.64
C SER A 657 -31.63 23.06 7.29
N GLN A 658 -31.15 21.90 6.86
CA GLN A 658 -29.84 21.39 7.23
C GLN A 658 -28.90 21.54 6.03
N THR A 659 -27.71 22.04 6.26
CA THR A 659 -26.68 22.19 5.21
C THR A 659 -25.46 21.42 5.64
N ASP A 660 -24.90 20.63 4.72
CA ASP A 660 -23.67 19.89 4.95
C ASP A 660 -22.87 19.69 3.66
N ILE A 661 -21.65 19.17 3.79
CA ILE A 661 -20.78 18.77 2.69
C ILE A 661 -20.81 17.25 2.59
N LEU A 662 -21.08 16.71 1.40
CA LEU A 662 -21.03 15.29 1.10
C LEU A 662 -19.79 15.01 0.24
N GLN A 663 -18.92 14.07 0.62
CA GLN A 663 -17.79 13.63 -0.22
C GLN A 663 -18.18 12.52 -1.20
N ALA A 664 -17.30 12.24 -2.16
CA ALA A 664 -17.54 11.23 -3.19
C ALA A 664 -17.73 9.84 -2.56
N GLY A 665 -18.87 9.19 -2.85
CA GLY A 665 -19.18 7.86 -2.33
C GLY A 665 -19.76 7.83 -0.92
N GLU A 666 -19.86 8.96 -0.22
CA GLU A 666 -20.49 9.05 1.09
C GLU A 666 -22.02 9.08 1.01
N GLU A 667 -22.66 8.74 2.12
CA GLU A 667 -24.09 8.87 2.33
C GLU A 667 -24.35 9.52 3.70
N HIS A 668 -25.23 10.52 3.76
CA HIS A 668 -25.66 11.14 5.02
C HIS A 668 -27.10 10.76 5.34
N TRP A 669 -27.32 10.26 6.55
CA TRP A 669 -28.61 9.81 7.05
C TRP A 669 -29.22 10.81 8.05
N TYR A 670 -30.50 11.12 7.83
CA TYR A 670 -31.31 11.94 8.70
C TYR A 670 -32.59 11.20 9.15
N SER A 671 -33.09 11.52 10.33
CA SER A 671 -34.40 11.07 10.81
C SER A 671 -35.34 12.25 11.04
N PHE A 672 -36.62 12.10 10.68
CA PHE A 672 -37.63 13.11 10.94
C PHE A 672 -38.98 12.48 11.29
N THR A 673 -39.82 13.24 12.00
CA THR A 673 -41.12 12.78 12.48
C THR A 673 -42.25 13.55 11.80
N ILE A 674 -43.20 12.82 11.21
CA ILE A 674 -44.50 13.34 10.80
C ILE A 674 -45.44 13.21 12.00
N GLU A 675 -45.75 14.31 12.68
CA GLU A 675 -46.60 14.30 13.89
C GLU A 675 -48.10 14.30 13.58
N GLU A 676 -48.50 14.79 12.40
CA GLU A 676 -49.87 14.82 11.91
C GLU A 676 -49.93 14.63 10.38
N GLU A 677 -51.11 14.35 9.83
CA GLU A 677 -51.26 14.15 8.38
C GLU A 677 -51.14 15.50 7.64
N PHE A 678 -49.99 15.73 7.01
CA PHE A 678 -49.75 16.88 6.15
C PHE A 678 -50.18 16.60 4.70
N GLN A 679 -50.67 17.65 4.02
CA GLN A 679 -50.86 17.64 2.57
C GLN A 679 -49.64 18.24 1.87
N ASP A 680 -49.31 17.71 0.70
CA ASP A 680 -48.22 18.20 -0.15
C ASP A 680 -46.87 18.30 0.59
N VAL A 681 -46.44 17.20 1.23
CA VAL A 681 -45.13 17.10 1.87
C VAL A 681 -44.05 17.03 0.80
N VAL A 682 -43.01 17.85 0.95
CA VAL A 682 -41.88 17.97 0.05
C VAL A 682 -40.60 17.74 0.84
N ILE A 683 -39.83 16.74 0.43
CA ILE A 683 -38.45 16.51 0.90
C ILE A 683 -37.55 16.91 -0.26
N SER A 684 -36.68 17.89 -0.06
CA SER A 684 -35.98 18.54 -1.17
C SER A 684 -34.51 18.81 -0.87
N LEU A 685 -33.68 18.52 -1.86
CA LEU A 685 -32.28 18.93 -1.97
C LEU A 685 -32.07 20.03 -3.04
N CYS A 686 -33.15 20.60 -3.60
CA CYS A 686 -33.02 21.69 -4.57
C CYS A 686 -32.23 22.86 -3.97
N GLY A 687 -31.24 23.38 -4.71
CA GLY A 687 -30.31 24.40 -4.21
C GLY A 687 -28.92 23.86 -3.84
N SER A 688 -28.74 22.54 -3.88
CA SER A 688 -27.43 21.89 -3.78
C SER A 688 -26.57 22.20 -4.99
N ASN A 689 -25.23 22.19 -4.85
CA ASN A 689 -24.32 22.56 -5.93
C ASN A 689 -23.84 21.39 -6.82
N PHE A 690 -24.41 20.20 -6.63
CA PHE A 690 -24.04 18.97 -7.34
C PHE A 690 -25.26 18.10 -7.66
N ASN A 691 -25.04 17.05 -8.45
CA ASN A 691 -26.06 16.09 -8.81
C ASN A 691 -26.37 15.18 -7.60
N THR A 692 -27.53 15.35 -7.00
CA THR A 692 -27.90 14.66 -5.75
C THR A 692 -28.82 13.50 -6.01
N LYS A 693 -28.82 12.53 -5.10
CA LYS A 693 -29.77 11.44 -4.97
C LYS A 693 -30.39 11.48 -3.58
N LEU A 694 -31.70 11.28 -3.52
CA LEU A 694 -32.49 11.31 -2.30
C LEU A 694 -33.29 10.03 -2.15
N ASP A 695 -33.12 9.34 -1.03
CA ASP A 695 -33.87 8.12 -0.69
C ASP A 695 -34.63 8.31 0.63
N LEU A 696 -35.89 7.87 0.68
CA LEU A 696 -36.73 7.89 1.87
C LEU A 696 -37.02 6.47 2.34
N PHE A 697 -36.85 6.18 3.62
CA PHE A 697 -37.10 4.89 4.24
C PHE A 697 -38.08 5.02 5.42
N THR A 698 -38.71 3.90 5.77
CA THR A 698 -39.61 3.78 6.95
C THR A 698 -39.02 2.92 8.06
N LEU A 699 -37.99 2.13 7.74
CA LEU A 699 -37.23 1.26 8.63
C LEU A 699 -35.80 1.17 8.07
N CYS A 700 -34.81 1.09 8.96
CA CYS A 700 -33.39 1.00 8.62
C CYS A 700 -33.08 -0.28 7.81
N ASP A 701 -33.62 -1.43 8.22
CA ASP A 701 -33.42 -2.74 7.57
C ASP A 701 -34.10 -2.91 6.18
N SER A 702 -34.69 -1.87 5.60
CA SER A 702 -35.43 -2.00 4.33
C SER A 702 -34.48 -2.06 3.14
N HIS A 703 -34.47 -3.19 2.42
CA HIS A 703 -33.62 -3.38 1.22
C HIS A 703 -33.92 -2.40 0.08
N TYR A 704 -35.10 -1.78 0.05
CA TYR A 704 -35.46 -0.76 -0.94
C TYR A 704 -36.02 0.49 -0.25
N PRO A 705 -35.73 1.69 -0.78
CA PRO A 705 -36.33 2.92 -0.29
C PRO A 705 -37.84 2.90 -0.53
N TYR A 706 -38.59 3.48 0.40
CA TYR A 706 -40.03 3.72 0.28
C TYR A 706 -40.34 4.63 -0.92
N ARG A 707 -39.50 5.64 -1.15
CA ARG A 707 -39.45 6.48 -2.35
C ARG A 707 -38.02 6.96 -2.58
N TYR A 708 -37.67 7.20 -3.84
CA TYR A 708 -36.40 7.80 -4.21
C TYR A 708 -36.58 8.76 -5.37
N ASP A 709 -35.64 9.69 -5.51
CA ASP A 709 -35.51 10.61 -6.64
C ASP A 709 -34.03 10.95 -6.88
N ASP A 710 -33.68 11.21 -8.13
CA ASP A 710 -32.32 11.60 -8.55
C ASP A 710 -32.27 12.76 -9.57
N ASN A 711 -33.41 13.35 -9.99
CA ASN A 711 -33.44 14.43 -11.00
C ASN A 711 -34.77 15.20 -11.12
N SER A 712 -35.40 15.62 -10.01
CA SER A 712 -36.69 16.32 -10.07
C SER A 712 -36.66 17.86 -10.02
N CYS A 713 -35.53 18.52 -9.72
CA CYS A 713 -35.44 19.98 -9.66
C CYS A 713 -35.27 20.64 -11.06
N GLU A 714 -35.14 21.98 -11.16
CA GLU A 714 -34.88 22.66 -12.45
C GLU A 714 -33.47 22.37 -13.02
N ALA A 715 -32.61 21.66 -12.26
CA ALA A 715 -31.32 21.12 -12.69
C ALA A 715 -31.19 19.62 -12.33
N TYR A 716 -30.09 19.20 -11.70
CA TYR A 716 -29.78 17.79 -11.40
C TYR A 716 -29.98 17.42 -9.93
N GLU A 717 -30.67 18.25 -9.15
CA GLU A 717 -30.93 17.95 -7.74
C GLU A 717 -32.22 17.14 -7.54
N SER A 718 -32.28 16.48 -6.38
CA SER A 718 -33.34 15.56 -6.00
C SER A 718 -34.46 16.19 -5.18
N ARG A 719 -35.68 15.72 -5.42
CA ARG A 719 -36.88 16.15 -4.69
C ARG A 719 -37.97 15.07 -4.71
N ILE A 720 -38.47 14.71 -3.53
CA ILE A 720 -39.58 13.77 -3.36
C ILE A 720 -40.83 14.51 -2.88
N GLU A 721 -41.94 14.35 -3.60
CA GLU A 721 -43.25 14.91 -3.25
C GLU A 721 -44.26 13.82 -2.84
N PHE A 722 -45.07 14.15 -1.83
CA PHE A 722 -46.23 13.36 -1.40
C PHE A 722 -47.48 14.23 -1.32
N ASN A 723 -48.56 13.79 -1.96
CA ASN A 723 -49.88 14.40 -1.75
C ASN A 723 -50.32 14.28 -0.27
N THR A 724 -49.97 13.16 0.38
CA THR A 724 -50.21 12.88 1.79
C THR A 724 -49.12 11.93 2.29
N LEU A 725 -48.51 12.24 3.44
CA LEU A 725 -47.59 11.34 4.14
C LEU A 725 -48.17 11.05 5.53
N THR A 726 -48.24 9.77 5.91
CA THR A 726 -48.88 9.35 7.16
C THR A 726 -48.02 9.68 8.38
N VAL A 727 -48.66 9.79 9.54
CA VAL A 727 -47.97 9.95 10.83
C VAL A 727 -47.00 8.79 11.06
N GLY A 728 -45.77 9.13 11.43
CA GLY A 728 -44.71 8.16 11.67
C GLY A 728 -43.31 8.78 11.61
N ASP A 729 -42.32 7.97 11.97
CA ASP A 729 -40.91 8.31 11.84
C ASP A 729 -40.39 7.82 10.51
N TYR A 730 -39.54 8.63 9.89
CA TYR A 730 -38.98 8.40 8.58
C TYR A 730 -37.48 8.68 8.59
N LEU A 731 -36.78 7.99 7.70
CA LEU A 731 -35.34 8.13 7.50
C LEU A 731 -35.08 8.65 6.09
N VAL A 732 -34.23 9.65 5.96
CA VAL A 732 -33.80 10.22 4.68
C VAL A 732 -32.33 9.92 4.51
N ARG A 733 -31.96 9.44 3.33
CA ARG A 733 -30.57 9.31 2.92
C ARG A 733 -30.28 10.27 1.77
N VAL A 734 -29.23 11.05 1.96
CA VAL A 734 -28.67 11.98 0.99
C VAL A 734 -27.40 11.36 0.43
N SER A 735 -27.30 11.23 -0.88
CA SER A 735 -26.09 10.75 -1.55
C SER A 735 -25.86 11.42 -2.90
N GLY A 736 -24.70 11.18 -3.52
CA GLY A 736 -24.37 11.64 -4.86
C GLY A 736 -24.90 10.72 -5.96
N PHE A 737 -25.46 11.27 -7.04
CA PHE A 737 -25.70 10.46 -8.23
C PHE A 737 -24.36 10.18 -8.92
N ALA A 738 -24.08 8.90 -9.19
CA ALA A 738 -22.82 8.46 -9.83
C ALA A 738 -21.56 9.01 -9.16
N GLY A 739 -21.56 9.12 -7.82
CA GLY A 739 -20.38 9.57 -7.05
C GLY A 739 -20.19 11.09 -6.97
N ALA A 740 -21.12 11.89 -7.50
CA ALA A 740 -21.07 13.36 -7.37
C ALA A 740 -21.06 13.82 -5.91
N TYR A 741 -20.35 14.91 -5.61
CA TYR A 741 -20.10 15.37 -4.24
C TYR A 741 -20.18 16.91 -4.17
N GLY A 742 -20.35 17.45 -2.97
CA GLY A 742 -20.47 18.89 -2.76
C GLY A 742 -21.36 19.29 -1.60
N ILE A 743 -21.77 20.57 -1.59
CA ILE A 743 -22.60 21.14 -0.53
C ILE A 743 -24.07 20.92 -0.89
N TYR A 744 -24.84 20.35 0.04
CA TYR A 744 -26.30 20.21 -0.10
C TYR A 744 -27.08 20.99 0.96
N GLU A 745 -28.34 21.27 0.66
CA GLU A 745 -29.32 21.81 1.60
C GLU A 745 -30.56 20.91 1.66
N LEU A 746 -30.80 20.26 2.80
CA LEU A 746 -31.97 19.42 3.04
C LEU A 746 -33.12 20.22 3.66
N THR A 747 -34.27 20.17 3.00
CA THR A 747 -35.54 20.77 3.44
C THR A 747 -36.65 19.73 3.52
N ILE A 748 -37.48 19.81 4.56
CA ILE A 748 -38.69 19.00 4.71
C ILE A 748 -39.85 19.94 5.03
N GLU A 749 -40.68 20.23 4.03
CA GLU A 749 -41.77 21.20 4.10
C GLU A 749 -43.11 20.56 3.73
N ALA A 750 -44.21 21.24 4.04
CA ALA A 750 -45.54 20.86 3.55
C ALA A 750 -46.36 22.10 3.20
N ALA A 751 -47.31 21.96 2.27
CA ALA A 751 -48.29 23.01 2.07
C ALA A 751 -49.14 23.14 3.33
N ILE A 752 -49.20 24.36 3.89
CA ILE A 752 -50.03 24.65 5.04
C ILE A 752 -51.49 24.38 4.64
N ASN A 753 -52.11 23.35 5.23
CA ASN A 753 -53.56 23.20 5.21
C ASN A 753 -54.16 24.49 5.78
N ALA A 754 -54.73 25.30 4.91
CA ALA A 754 -55.47 26.49 5.27
C ALA A 754 -56.81 26.09 5.91
N GLU A 755 -56.77 25.49 7.11
CA GLU A 755 -57.86 25.42 8.09
C GLU A 755 -57.37 24.75 9.39
N ILE A 756 -56.46 25.42 10.10
CA ILE A 756 -56.40 25.31 11.57
C ILE A 756 -56.42 26.74 12.10
N GLU A 757 -57.52 27.11 12.77
CA GLU A 757 -57.48 28.25 13.67
C GLU A 757 -56.35 27.99 14.67
N ASN A 758 -55.32 28.81 14.63
CA ASN A 758 -54.17 28.76 15.51
C ASN A 758 -54.63 28.90 16.98
N THR A 759 -54.84 27.75 17.65
CA THR A 759 -55.41 27.67 19.00
C THR A 759 -54.36 27.50 20.11
N SER A 760 -53.06 27.54 19.84
CA SER A 760 -52.06 27.28 20.90
C SER A 760 -50.70 27.97 20.70
N GLN A 761 -50.65 29.12 20.03
CA GLN A 761 -49.40 29.89 19.95
C GLN A 761 -49.19 30.75 21.21
N ILE A 762 -48.19 30.40 22.03
CA ILE A 762 -47.66 31.25 23.10
C ILE A 762 -46.39 31.94 22.60
N GLU A 763 -46.40 33.28 22.64
CA GLU A 763 -45.25 34.14 22.28
C GLU A 763 -44.67 34.84 23.52
N LEU A 764 -43.35 35.04 23.53
CA LEU A 764 -42.62 35.71 24.61
C LEU A 764 -41.80 36.87 24.04
N TYR A 765 -41.99 38.08 24.56
CA TYR A 765 -41.16 39.22 24.15
C TYR A 765 -41.03 40.33 25.22
N PRO A 766 -39.93 41.09 25.23
CA PRO A 766 -38.75 40.91 24.38
C PRO A 766 -37.93 39.68 24.79
N ASN A 767 -37.28 39.05 23.82
CA ASN A 767 -36.28 38.01 24.05
C ASN A 767 -35.13 38.23 23.03
N PRO A 768 -33.91 38.64 23.44
CA PRO A 768 -33.41 38.73 24.82
C PRO A 768 -34.14 39.75 25.71
N THR A 769 -34.18 39.49 27.01
CA THR A 769 -34.90 40.28 28.02
C THR A 769 -33.94 40.88 29.07
N SER A 770 -34.30 42.03 29.64
CA SER A 770 -33.67 42.58 30.85
C SER A 770 -34.28 42.04 32.15
N GLY A 771 -35.06 40.96 32.05
CA GLY A 771 -35.84 40.35 33.13
C GLY A 771 -37.34 40.57 33.00
N TYR A 772 -37.81 41.58 32.25
CA TYR A 772 -39.24 41.81 31.97
C TYR A 772 -39.67 41.10 30.68
N VAL A 773 -40.65 40.19 30.78
CA VAL A 773 -41.14 39.39 29.64
C VAL A 773 -42.67 39.48 29.58
N ASN A 774 -43.19 39.86 28.43
CA ASN A 774 -44.61 39.74 28.09
C ASN A 774 -44.86 38.35 27.53
N ILE A 775 -45.98 37.76 27.93
CA ILE A 775 -46.49 36.51 27.39
C ILE A 775 -47.77 36.82 26.63
N VAL A 776 -47.83 36.46 25.35
CA VAL A 776 -49.09 36.45 24.59
C VAL A 776 -49.67 35.05 24.71
N SER A 777 -50.82 34.96 25.38
CA SER A 777 -51.55 33.71 25.61
C SER A 777 -53.05 33.99 25.62
N LYS A 778 -53.87 33.01 25.24
CA LYS A 778 -55.35 33.08 25.31
C LYS A 778 -55.92 32.50 26.62
N GLU A 779 -55.06 31.92 27.47
CA GLU A 779 -55.43 31.29 28.73
C GLU A 779 -54.40 31.58 29.82
N GLN A 780 -54.77 31.31 31.07
CA GLN A 780 -53.89 31.40 32.23
C GLN A 780 -52.81 30.32 32.17
N LEU A 781 -51.57 30.68 32.49
CA LEU A 781 -50.40 29.81 32.41
C LEU A 781 -49.77 29.61 33.78
N ASN A 782 -49.39 28.37 34.08
CA ASN A 782 -48.46 28.06 35.16
C ASN A 782 -47.05 28.00 34.57
N VAL A 783 -46.20 28.94 34.98
CA VAL A 783 -44.85 29.15 34.46
C VAL A 783 -43.84 28.59 35.45
N GLN A 784 -42.90 27.80 34.95
CA GLN A 784 -41.71 27.33 35.68
C GLN A 784 -40.46 27.75 34.93
N ILE A 785 -39.48 28.33 35.63
CA ILE A 785 -38.20 28.77 35.07
C ILE A 785 -37.09 27.85 35.56
N ILE A 786 -36.34 27.27 34.64
CA ILE A 786 -35.28 26.29 34.88
C ILE A 786 -33.97 26.82 34.32
N ASP A 787 -32.88 26.73 35.08
CA ASP A 787 -31.54 27.12 34.61
C ASP A 787 -30.92 26.06 33.67
N ILE A 788 -29.78 26.40 33.07
CA ILE A 788 -29.07 25.51 32.12
C ILE A 788 -28.61 24.17 32.72
N THR A 789 -28.57 24.05 34.05
CA THR A 789 -28.20 22.80 34.74
C THR A 789 -29.41 21.92 35.05
N GLY A 790 -30.61 22.34 34.63
CA GLY A 790 -31.86 21.62 34.85
C GLY A 790 -32.53 21.90 36.21
N LYS A 791 -32.06 22.90 36.96
CA LYS A 791 -32.62 23.22 38.28
C LYS A 791 -33.74 24.26 38.17
N LEU A 792 -34.89 23.97 38.82
CA LEU A 792 -36.01 24.92 38.95
C LEU A 792 -35.58 26.14 39.79
N VAL A 793 -35.69 27.32 39.20
CA VAL A 793 -35.27 28.61 39.77
C VAL A 793 -36.47 29.42 40.27
N ASP A 794 -37.59 29.41 39.55
CA ASP A 794 -38.83 30.10 39.95
C ASP A 794 -40.08 29.43 39.37
N SER A 795 -41.24 29.68 39.98
CA SER A 795 -42.54 29.24 39.44
C SER A 795 -43.70 30.14 39.89
N PHE A 796 -44.56 30.55 38.96
CA PHE A 796 -45.69 31.44 39.23
C PHE A 796 -46.78 31.30 38.16
N ILE A 797 -47.93 31.92 38.39
CA ILE A 797 -49.05 31.90 37.45
C ILE A 797 -49.16 33.26 36.76
N VAL A 798 -49.36 33.25 35.44
CA VAL A 798 -49.56 34.44 34.61
C VAL A 798 -50.97 34.35 34.00
N GLU A 799 -51.77 35.40 34.17
CA GLU A 799 -53.08 35.50 33.54
C GLU A 799 -52.98 35.72 32.02
N GLU A 800 -54.09 35.56 31.30
CA GLU A 800 -54.16 35.78 29.85
C GLU A 800 -53.48 37.09 29.41
N ASN A 801 -52.57 37.00 28.43
CA ASN A 801 -51.77 38.13 27.90
C ASN A 801 -51.03 38.95 28.98
N GLY A 802 -50.51 38.27 30.01
CA GLY A 802 -49.82 38.90 31.14
C GLY A 802 -48.33 39.17 30.91
N GLU A 803 -47.71 39.81 31.91
CA GLU A 803 -46.26 40.03 31.97
C GLU A 803 -45.71 39.51 33.30
N PHE A 804 -44.43 39.15 33.30
CA PHE A 804 -43.70 38.83 34.53
C PHE A 804 -42.31 39.46 34.53
N TYR A 805 -41.75 39.57 35.74
CA TYR A 805 -40.37 39.99 35.95
C TYR A 805 -39.57 38.89 36.62
N PHE A 806 -38.40 38.58 36.07
CA PHE A 806 -37.46 37.59 36.57
C PHE A 806 -36.10 38.23 36.82
N ASP A 807 -35.68 38.27 38.09
CA ASP A 807 -34.38 38.79 38.55
C ASP A 807 -33.30 37.70 38.54
N GLY A 808 -33.14 37.05 37.39
CA GLY A 808 -32.11 36.03 37.15
C GLY A 808 -30.77 36.66 36.75
N LYS A 809 -29.67 35.94 36.97
CA LYS A 809 -28.37 36.33 36.41
C LYS A 809 -28.40 36.25 34.89
N ALA A 810 -27.58 37.05 34.21
CA ALA A 810 -27.43 36.96 32.76
C ALA A 810 -27.11 35.52 32.30
N GLY A 811 -27.85 35.02 31.32
CA GLY A 811 -27.78 33.63 30.89
C GLY A 811 -29.06 33.13 30.21
N ILE A 812 -29.04 31.86 29.79
CA ILE A 812 -30.16 31.20 29.12
C ILE A 812 -31.00 30.44 30.16
N TYR A 813 -32.32 30.58 30.09
CA TYR A 813 -33.25 29.87 30.95
C TYR A 813 -34.34 29.20 30.12
N THR A 814 -34.77 28.03 30.55
CA THR A 814 -35.89 27.29 29.96
C THR A 814 -37.15 27.56 30.75
N LEU A 815 -38.23 27.92 30.06
CA LEU A 815 -39.56 28.11 30.61
C LEU A 815 -40.42 26.90 30.24
N ILE A 816 -41.02 26.30 31.25
CA ILE A 816 -42.13 25.36 31.07
C ILE A 816 -43.42 26.12 31.38
N LEU A 817 -44.35 26.15 30.43
CA LEU A 817 -45.59 26.92 30.45
C LEU A 817 -46.75 25.93 30.31
N ASP A 818 -47.47 25.69 31.40
CA ASP A 818 -48.59 24.76 31.43
C ASP A 818 -49.92 25.51 31.39
N THR A 819 -50.81 25.13 30.46
CA THR A 819 -52.25 25.43 30.54
C THR A 819 -52.97 24.28 31.27
N GLU A 820 -54.30 24.32 31.34
CA GLU A 820 -55.08 23.20 31.92
C GLU A 820 -54.91 21.91 31.12
N ASN A 821 -54.66 22.00 29.80
CA ASN A 821 -54.66 20.86 28.88
C ASN A 821 -53.31 20.62 28.18
N ASP A 822 -52.43 21.62 28.08
CA ASP A 822 -51.23 21.59 27.26
C ASP A 822 -49.98 22.09 28.00
N ARG A 823 -48.81 21.66 27.56
CA ARG A 823 -47.50 22.10 28.07
C ARG A 823 -46.66 22.64 26.92
N PHE A 824 -46.11 23.82 27.11
CA PHE A 824 -45.22 24.48 26.15
C PHE A 824 -43.85 24.72 26.78
N ILE A 825 -42.80 24.55 25.98
CA ILE A 825 -41.44 24.85 26.41
C ILE A 825 -40.90 26.01 25.56
N ARG A 826 -40.32 27.01 26.23
CA ARG A 826 -39.72 28.18 25.58
C ARG A 826 -38.37 28.50 26.21
N LYS A 827 -37.53 29.23 25.51
CA LYS A 827 -36.24 29.71 26.04
C LYS A 827 -36.27 31.23 26.14
N ILE A 828 -35.74 31.78 27.23
CA ILE A 828 -35.45 33.21 27.35
C ILE A 828 -33.97 33.42 27.61
N VAL A 829 -33.43 34.51 27.05
CA VAL A 829 -32.06 34.96 27.30
C VAL A 829 -32.14 36.22 28.15
N VAL A 830 -31.65 36.16 29.39
CA VAL A 830 -31.57 37.32 30.29
C VAL A 830 -30.22 38.01 30.08
N GLN A 831 -30.23 39.33 29.85
CA GLN A 831 -29.02 40.14 29.63
C GLN A 831 -28.54 40.87 30.87
#